data_AF-A0A1F5NFB8-F1
#
_entry.id   AF-A0A1F5NFB8-F1
#
_cell.length_a   1.000
_cell.length_b   1.000
_cell.length_c   1.000
_cell.angle_alpha   90.00
_cell.angle_beta   90.00
_cell.angle_gamma   90.00
#
_symmetry.space_group_name_H-M   'P 1'
#
loop_
_entity.id
_entity.type
_entity.pdbx_description
1 polymer ?
#
loop_
_entity_poly.entity_id
_entity_poly.type
_entity_poly.pdbx_seq_one_letter_code
_entity_poly.pdbx_strand_id
1 'polypeptide(L)'
;MKNRLLWIVVALIIVAAGAIWFFTKRPTDVISADTTINGDYTVESGRRYLLKGGAALTVEGNLMVNGSMTCEDGPLRLVVKGDLVVNDELKCESNTAQNGIHIVAEQSLIIDGDAEIVSSGSVQFAESENLLADSEAELEALYQDAATDTGTGQRVGPLADEESVAMSAPVVRAFGARVKSGGFSLLPRAQATSHTVVIGGRFVIPTPPPGVRQIVVVNFPTAVGAELRNLEITGPDGRPGADDKGNSCTARGKDGEDAFRFLAYAGNITVNNFTLTMGGGGKGGDAETTKDCDPGIATGGKGGKGGNFKMIAGNQFRITGAFVVNPGKGGAGGAAIAHGKDGGPSEKGGDATATGGAGADNNKKLGIEGSVAGTENVQIGSLDGGPGADATANPGKGGDGLACKPGGPGGKGTATGGKGGDAKLTLAGSAVRAPGATDSGGDGGDARTHGGNGGKGGDCTPDAAGGNGGDGGSATAKFGVGGKAQVNGFDGTKLDETGGDGGNGGNGCPEGAGGKGGAGNPPGKDGAPGKNICVPPASGSQTAPPDTQIDQPPATDGGQTETKIKVDVIQYQGKYIPVASQLHKEPGHTADPSRSCPEEHWHSFEGIVVAADDTQIFEPADPCGFGYTSQYPVMQIEVQP
;
A
#
# COMPACT_ATOMS: atom_id res chain seq x y z
N MET A 1 6.33 -17.80 63.12
CA MET A 1 7.69 -17.62 62.55
C MET A 1 7.69 -17.35 61.04
N LYS A 2 6.84 -18.00 60.23
CA LYS A 2 6.77 -17.78 58.76
C LYS A 2 6.49 -16.32 58.33
N ASN A 3 5.60 -15.60 59.02
CA ASN A 3 5.26 -14.22 58.62
C ASN A 3 6.39 -13.22 58.89
N ARG A 4 7.24 -13.42 59.91
CA ARG A 4 8.37 -12.50 60.19
C ARG A 4 9.51 -12.66 59.17
N LEU A 5 9.73 -13.86 58.66
CA LEU A 5 10.74 -14.12 57.64
C LEU A 5 10.34 -13.49 56.30
N LEU A 6 9.05 -13.53 55.94
CA LEU A 6 8.51 -12.92 54.72
C LEU A 6 8.74 -11.39 54.69
N TRP A 7 8.47 -10.70 55.79
CA TRP A 7 8.64 -9.24 55.88
C TRP A 7 10.11 -8.81 55.84
N ILE A 8 11.04 -9.62 56.36
CA ILE A 8 12.48 -9.36 56.28
C ILE A 8 12.98 -9.53 54.83
N VAL A 9 12.50 -10.55 54.12
CA VAL A 9 12.83 -10.77 52.70
C VAL A 9 12.28 -9.64 51.82
N VAL A 10 11.03 -9.20 52.05
CA VAL A 10 10.44 -8.06 51.32
C VAL A 10 11.20 -6.77 51.60
N ALA A 11 11.59 -6.51 52.86
CA ALA A 11 12.38 -5.33 53.21
C ALA A 11 13.78 -5.37 52.56
N LEU A 12 14.44 -6.53 52.51
CA LEU A 12 15.72 -6.70 51.82
C LEU A 12 15.61 -6.51 50.31
N ILE A 13 14.52 -6.98 49.68
CA ILE A 13 14.26 -6.75 48.26
C ILE A 13 14.02 -5.27 47.98
N ILE A 14 13.29 -4.55 48.84
CA ILE A 14 13.05 -3.11 48.69
C ILE A 14 14.34 -2.31 48.90
N VAL A 15 15.18 -2.69 49.87
CA VAL A 15 16.48 -2.05 50.11
C VAL A 15 17.46 -2.37 48.96
N ALA A 16 17.46 -3.59 48.44
CA ALA A 16 18.26 -3.96 47.28
C ALA A 16 17.80 -3.24 46.01
N ALA A 17 16.48 -3.13 45.77
CA ALA A 17 15.92 -2.37 44.66
C ALA A 17 16.18 -0.86 44.80
N GLY A 18 16.09 -0.32 46.02
CA GLY A 18 16.43 1.07 46.33
C GLY A 18 17.93 1.36 46.17
N ALA A 19 18.79 0.41 46.53
CA ALA A 19 20.23 0.50 46.30
C ALA A 19 20.56 0.40 44.80
N ILE A 20 19.98 -0.54 44.06
CA ILE A 20 20.13 -0.66 42.60
C ILE A 20 19.67 0.63 41.91
N TRP A 21 18.54 1.20 42.31
CA TRP A 21 18.06 2.48 41.78
C TRP A 21 18.97 3.68 42.13
N PHE A 22 19.55 3.70 43.33
CA PHE A 22 20.49 4.76 43.74
C PHE A 22 21.85 4.64 43.06
N PHE A 23 22.36 3.41 42.87
CA PHE A 23 23.63 3.13 42.18
C PHE A 23 23.53 3.22 40.65
N THR A 24 22.33 3.27 40.08
CA THR A 24 22.11 3.40 38.61
C THR A 24 21.86 4.84 38.16
N LYS A 25 21.66 5.81 39.07
CA LYS A 25 21.53 7.22 38.69
C LYS A 25 22.91 7.86 38.44
N ARG A 26 23.25 8.03 37.16
CA ARG A 26 24.38 8.87 36.73
C ARG A 26 24.12 10.34 37.16
N PRO A 27 25.08 11.05 37.78
CA PRO A 27 24.99 12.48 38.01
C PRO A 27 24.62 13.18 36.69
N THR A 28 23.57 14.00 36.72
CA THR A 28 23.04 14.65 35.52
C THR A 28 23.27 16.15 35.57
N ASP A 29 24.04 16.66 34.61
CA ASP A 29 24.22 18.08 34.36
C ASP A 29 23.22 18.53 33.27
N VAL A 30 22.43 19.58 33.54
CA VAL A 30 21.32 20.01 32.65
C VAL A 30 21.67 21.33 31.96
N ILE A 31 21.51 21.36 30.64
CA ILE A 31 21.68 22.53 29.77
C ILE A 31 20.31 22.88 29.19
N SER A 32 19.68 23.95 29.68
CA SER A 32 18.31 24.34 29.29
C SER A 32 18.25 25.60 28.42
N ALA A 33 19.39 26.15 28.02
CA ALA A 33 19.51 27.29 27.13
C ALA A 33 20.83 27.17 26.35
N ASP A 34 20.92 27.83 25.21
CA ASP A 34 22.14 27.86 24.39
C ASP A 34 23.34 28.23 25.26
N THR A 35 24.33 27.35 25.26
CA THR A 35 25.49 27.42 26.16
C THR A 35 26.77 27.31 25.34
N THR A 36 27.70 28.23 25.59
CA THR A 36 29.03 28.20 24.99
C THR A 36 30.06 27.91 26.07
N ILE A 37 30.87 26.86 25.85
CA ILE A 37 32.03 26.53 26.66
C ILE A 37 33.28 27.06 25.96
N ASN A 38 33.96 28.00 26.61
CA ASN A 38 35.22 28.55 26.10
C ASN A 38 36.36 27.57 26.42
N GLY A 39 36.96 27.00 25.38
CA GLY A 39 38.06 26.04 25.49
C GLY A 39 37.61 24.58 25.45
N ASP A 40 38.52 23.69 25.85
CA ASP A 40 38.31 22.25 25.79
C ASP A 40 37.35 21.76 26.88
N TYR A 41 36.60 20.71 26.58
CA TYR A 41 35.61 20.13 27.47
C TYR A 41 35.58 18.61 27.43
N THR A 42 35.30 17.99 28.58
CA THR A 42 35.16 16.54 28.70
C THR A 42 33.91 16.20 29.49
N VAL A 43 33.03 15.40 28.88
CA VAL A 43 31.95 14.72 29.61
C VAL A 43 32.58 13.48 30.24
N GLU A 44 32.79 13.53 31.56
CA GLU A 44 33.45 12.45 32.31
C GLU A 44 32.64 11.15 32.27
N SER A 45 33.35 10.02 32.32
CA SER A 45 32.73 8.70 32.44
C SER A 45 31.83 8.60 33.68
N GLY A 46 30.67 7.96 33.51
CA GLY A 46 29.66 7.85 34.56
C GLY A 46 28.81 9.10 34.78
N ARG A 47 29.08 10.23 34.09
CA ARG A 47 28.20 11.40 34.07
C ARG A 47 27.23 11.37 32.89
N ARG A 48 26.13 12.08 33.05
CA ARG A 48 25.14 12.34 32.00
C ARG A 48 24.94 13.83 31.80
N TYR A 49 24.96 14.29 30.57
CA TYR A 49 24.54 15.65 30.20
C TYR A 49 23.16 15.59 29.55
N LEU A 50 22.27 16.50 29.92
CA LEU A 50 20.92 16.59 29.39
C LEU A 50 20.70 17.96 28.75
N LEU A 51 20.58 18.00 27.43
CA LEU A 51 20.18 19.19 26.68
C LEU A 51 18.65 19.23 26.62
N LYS A 52 18.06 20.33 27.08
CA LYS A 52 16.61 20.48 27.22
C LYS A 52 16.07 21.63 26.37
N GLY A 53 14.88 21.44 25.79
CA GLY A 53 14.15 22.50 25.09
C GLY A 53 14.80 22.93 23.77
N GLY A 54 15.59 22.05 23.17
CA GLY A 54 16.34 22.32 21.95
C GLY A 54 17.54 23.25 22.11
N ALA A 55 18.04 23.42 23.34
CA ALA A 55 19.27 24.16 23.61
C ALA A 55 20.46 23.59 22.81
N ALA A 56 21.30 24.48 22.28
CA ALA A 56 22.56 24.12 21.66
C ALA A 56 23.72 24.18 22.66
N LEU A 57 24.63 23.20 22.60
CA LEU A 57 25.93 23.29 23.26
C LEU A 57 27.01 23.58 22.22
N THR A 58 27.65 24.75 22.33
CA THR A 58 28.82 25.12 21.55
C THR A 58 30.09 24.94 22.39
N VAL A 59 31.07 24.21 21.87
CA VAL A 59 32.40 24.07 22.48
C VAL A 59 33.43 24.71 21.55
N GLU A 60 34.08 25.77 22.01
CA GLU A 60 35.07 26.53 21.23
C GLU A 60 36.39 25.78 21.07
N GLY A 61 36.70 24.85 21.97
CA GLY A 61 37.84 23.94 21.88
C GLY A 61 37.44 22.51 21.50
N ASN A 62 38.20 21.54 21.99
CA ASN A 62 37.94 20.11 21.78
C ASN A 62 36.82 19.61 22.70
N LEU A 63 36.01 18.66 22.24
CA LEU A 63 35.00 17.98 23.04
C LEU A 63 35.27 16.47 23.10
N MET A 64 35.44 15.93 24.30
CA MET A 64 35.53 14.48 24.54
C MET A 64 34.33 13.98 25.34
N VAL A 65 33.60 13.00 24.80
CA VAL A 65 32.41 12.42 25.43
C VAL A 65 32.73 11.02 25.93
N ASN A 66 33.16 10.91 27.19
CA ASN A 66 33.46 9.63 27.86
C ASN A 66 32.30 9.10 28.72
N GLY A 67 31.28 9.93 28.94
CA GLY A 67 30.00 9.57 29.57
C GLY A 67 28.85 9.69 28.57
N SER A 68 27.64 9.98 29.04
CA SER A 68 26.49 10.09 28.14
C SER A 68 26.02 11.53 27.92
N MET A 69 25.58 11.83 26.70
CA MET A 69 24.85 13.05 26.37
C MET A 69 23.47 12.72 25.86
N THR A 70 22.46 13.40 26.40
CA THR A 70 21.04 13.11 26.18
C THR A 70 20.23 14.34 25.87
N CYS A 71 19.04 14.16 25.28
CA CYS A 71 18.10 15.25 24.98
C CYS A 71 16.76 15.08 25.72
N GLU A 72 16.04 16.18 25.92
CA GLU A 72 14.63 16.22 26.34
C GLU A 72 13.95 17.42 25.67
N ASP A 73 12.75 17.22 25.11
CA ASP A 73 11.96 18.29 24.46
C ASP A 73 12.73 19.09 23.37
N GLY A 74 13.52 18.41 22.53
CA GLY A 74 14.26 19.00 21.42
C GLY A 74 15.45 18.13 20.99
N PRO A 75 16.20 18.52 19.94
CA PRO A 75 17.33 17.73 19.47
C PRO A 75 18.53 17.84 20.41
N LEU A 76 19.38 16.80 20.42
CA LEU A 76 20.73 16.89 20.94
C LEU A 76 21.58 17.67 19.93
N ARG A 77 21.71 18.99 20.12
CA ARG A 77 22.46 19.88 19.21
C ARG A 77 23.83 20.23 19.77
N LEU A 78 24.89 19.72 19.15
CA LEU A 78 26.28 20.00 19.52
C LEU A 78 27.01 20.70 18.37
N VAL A 79 27.74 21.76 18.68
CA VAL A 79 28.62 22.48 17.75
C VAL A 79 30.03 22.52 18.35
N VAL A 80 30.99 21.88 17.70
CA VAL A 80 32.36 21.75 18.19
C VAL A 80 33.33 22.34 17.17
N LYS A 81 34.09 23.34 17.59
CA LYS A 81 35.08 24.03 16.73
C LYS A 81 36.44 23.36 16.70
N GLY A 82 36.78 22.62 17.76
CA GLY A 82 37.94 21.73 17.81
C GLY A 82 37.60 20.31 17.36
N ASP A 83 38.38 19.34 17.82
CA ASP A 83 38.12 17.92 17.58
C ASP A 83 37.00 17.41 18.52
N LEU A 84 36.10 16.60 17.96
CA LEU A 84 35.04 15.90 18.68
C LEU A 84 35.35 14.40 18.74
N VAL A 85 35.44 13.87 19.96
CA VAL A 85 35.60 12.45 20.23
C VAL A 85 34.42 11.94 21.06
N VAL A 86 33.75 10.89 20.60
CA VAL A 86 32.63 10.23 21.28
C VAL A 86 33.02 8.80 21.59
N ASN A 87 33.22 8.49 22.87
CA ASN A 87 33.70 7.18 23.33
C ASN A 87 32.61 6.33 24.00
N ASP A 88 31.54 6.95 24.52
CA ASP A 88 30.44 6.25 25.22
C ASP A 88 29.11 6.50 24.48
N GLU A 89 28.19 7.31 25.03
CA GLU A 89 26.79 7.31 24.55
C GLU A 89 26.31 8.71 24.09
N LEU A 90 25.67 8.77 22.91
CA LEU A 90 24.78 9.87 22.53
C LEU A 90 23.36 9.34 22.37
N LYS A 91 22.41 9.87 23.15
CA LYS A 91 21.06 9.31 23.22
C LYS A 91 19.97 10.37 23.23
N CYS A 92 19.17 10.43 22.18
CA CYS A 92 18.04 11.34 22.06
C CYS A 92 16.74 10.58 21.75
N GLU A 93 16.02 10.21 22.81
CA GLU A 93 14.71 9.55 22.71
C GLU A 93 13.64 10.51 23.23
N SER A 94 12.72 10.92 22.36
CA SER A 94 11.60 11.77 22.77
C SER A 94 10.41 11.62 21.82
N ASN A 95 9.23 11.89 22.37
CA ASN A 95 7.94 11.69 21.73
C ASN A 95 7.52 12.85 20.81
N THR A 96 8.37 13.86 20.62
CA THR A 96 8.05 15.05 19.80
C THR A 96 8.72 15.01 18.42
N ALA A 97 8.17 15.75 17.45
CA ALA A 97 8.62 15.70 16.06
C ALA A 97 9.94 16.46 15.77
N GLN A 98 10.47 17.21 16.75
CA GLN A 98 11.67 18.05 16.59
C GLN A 98 12.96 17.39 17.10
N ASN A 99 12.94 16.10 17.40
CA ASN A 99 14.06 15.42 18.05
C ASN A 99 15.00 14.75 17.05
N GLY A 100 16.23 14.57 17.47
CA GLY A 100 17.30 13.98 16.69
C GLY A 100 18.65 14.26 17.32
N ILE A 101 19.71 13.74 16.71
CA ILE A 101 21.10 14.04 17.08
C ILE A 101 21.71 14.87 15.97
N HIS A 102 22.00 16.15 16.23
CA HIS A 102 22.53 17.09 15.26
C HIS A 102 23.91 17.56 15.71
N ILE A 103 24.94 17.08 15.04
CA ILE A 103 26.34 17.29 15.40
C ILE A 103 27.05 18.06 14.30
N VAL A 104 27.65 19.17 14.69
CA VAL A 104 28.60 19.92 13.85
C VAL A 104 30.00 19.77 14.43
N ALA A 105 30.90 19.21 13.64
CA ALA A 105 32.32 19.07 13.98
C ALA A 105 33.16 19.78 12.90
N GLU A 106 33.63 20.99 13.20
CA GLU A 106 34.36 21.81 12.21
C GLU A 106 35.79 21.29 11.94
N GLN A 107 36.33 20.47 12.85
CA GLN A 107 37.56 19.70 12.65
C GLN A 107 37.28 18.21 12.67
N SER A 108 38.01 17.42 13.47
CA SER A 108 37.91 15.97 13.39
C SER A 108 36.67 15.47 14.14
N LEU A 109 36.02 14.45 13.60
CA LEU A 109 34.96 13.70 14.27
C LEU A 109 35.44 12.26 14.44
N ILE A 110 35.50 11.77 15.67
CA ILE A 110 35.82 10.39 15.98
C ILE A 110 34.69 9.82 16.85
N ILE A 111 33.92 8.90 16.32
CA ILE A 111 32.99 8.07 17.08
C ILE A 111 33.66 6.70 17.23
N ASP A 112 33.95 6.34 18.47
CA ASP A 112 34.68 5.11 18.79
C ASP A 112 33.89 3.85 18.40
N GLY A 113 34.60 2.74 18.22
CA GLY A 113 34.00 1.45 17.85
C GLY A 113 33.07 0.86 18.92
N ASP A 114 33.20 1.29 20.17
CA ASP A 114 32.35 0.85 21.29
C ASP A 114 31.23 1.85 21.63
N ALA A 115 31.17 3.00 20.94
CA ALA A 115 30.17 4.03 21.21
C ALA A 115 28.75 3.61 20.81
N GLU A 116 27.75 4.06 21.55
CA GLU A 116 26.33 3.81 21.27
C GLU A 116 25.58 5.10 20.92
N ILE A 117 24.93 5.10 19.75
CA ILE A 117 24.13 6.24 19.27
C ILE A 117 22.67 5.82 19.17
N VAL A 118 21.80 6.43 19.99
CA VAL A 118 20.36 6.12 20.00
C VAL A 118 19.56 7.38 19.68
N SER A 119 18.70 7.33 18.66
CA SER A 119 17.90 8.49 18.27
C SER A 119 16.51 8.12 17.78
N SER A 120 15.47 8.64 18.43
CA SER A 120 14.07 8.55 17.95
C SER A 120 13.72 9.63 16.92
N GLY A 121 14.72 10.13 16.20
CA GLY A 121 14.61 11.13 15.15
C GLY A 121 15.84 11.07 14.23
N SER A 122 16.03 12.05 13.35
CA SER A 122 17.17 12.01 12.42
C SER A 122 18.50 12.13 13.15
N VAL A 123 19.53 11.49 12.60
CA VAL A 123 20.90 11.63 13.05
C VAL A 123 21.68 12.32 11.95
N GLN A 124 22.31 13.45 12.26
CA GLN A 124 23.01 14.28 11.29
C GLN A 124 24.39 14.63 11.83
N PHE A 125 25.42 14.25 11.08
CA PHE A 125 26.80 14.67 11.31
C PHE A 125 27.25 15.54 10.15
N ALA A 126 27.73 16.74 10.45
CA ALA A 126 28.16 17.69 9.45
C ALA A 126 29.45 18.43 9.86
N GLU A 127 30.22 18.88 8.88
CA GLU A 127 31.37 19.76 9.12
C GLU A 127 30.97 21.21 9.43
N SER A 128 29.73 21.61 9.17
CA SER A 128 29.23 22.97 9.40
C SER A 128 27.71 23.02 9.53
N GLU A 129 27.20 24.01 10.28
CA GLU A 129 25.75 24.14 10.53
C GLU A 129 24.89 24.28 9.27
N ASN A 130 25.42 24.89 8.20
CA ASN A 130 24.69 25.08 6.95
C ASN A 130 24.47 23.78 6.14
N LEU A 131 25.07 22.67 6.56
CA LEU A 131 24.91 21.35 5.97
C LEU A 131 23.90 20.46 6.72
N LEU A 132 23.40 20.92 7.87
CA LEU A 132 22.29 20.27 8.56
C LEU A 132 20.97 20.58 7.85
N ALA A 133 20.09 19.58 7.78
CA ALA A 133 18.68 19.78 7.48
C ALA A 133 17.97 20.24 8.75
N ASP A 134 17.59 21.52 8.78
CA ASP A 134 16.92 22.16 9.92
C ASP A 134 15.38 22.17 9.75
N SER A 135 14.88 21.70 8.61
CA SER A 135 13.45 21.67 8.29
C SER A 135 13.01 20.31 7.78
N GLU A 136 11.71 20.00 7.97
CA GLU A 136 11.09 18.76 7.48
C GLU A 136 11.25 18.59 5.96
N ALA A 137 11.11 19.68 5.20
CA ALA A 137 11.26 19.67 3.74
C ALA A 137 12.69 19.35 3.28
N GLU A 138 13.71 19.85 4.00
CA GLU A 138 15.11 19.51 3.69
C GLU A 138 15.43 18.07 4.07
N LEU A 139 14.92 17.61 5.22
CA LEU A 139 15.09 16.23 5.65
C LEU A 139 14.41 15.27 4.68
N GLU A 140 13.21 15.62 4.18
CA GLU A 140 12.51 14.90 3.14
C GLU A 140 13.34 14.84 1.85
N ALA A 141 13.94 15.95 1.43
CA ALA A 141 14.78 15.98 0.25
C ALA A 141 15.99 15.03 0.38
N LEU A 142 16.65 14.99 1.54
CA LEU A 142 17.75 14.04 1.81
C LEU A 142 17.25 12.59 1.87
N TYR A 143 16.08 12.38 2.46
CA TYR A 143 15.43 11.06 2.53
C TYR A 143 15.12 10.49 1.14
N GLN A 144 14.58 11.31 0.25
CA GLN A 144 14.33 10.93 -1.14
C GLN A 144 15.63 10.78 -1.95
N ASP A 145 16.61 11.66 -1.72
CA ASP A 145 17.91 11.58 -2.38
C ASP A 145 18.63 10.25 -2.08
N ALA A 146 18.53 9.74 -0.84
CA ALA A 146 19.11 8.45 -0.44
C ALA A 146 18.58 7.24 -1.25
N ALA A 147 17.43 7.37 -1.91
CA ALA A 147 16.86 6.35 -2.79
C ALA A 147 16.99 6.68 -4.29
N THR A 148 17.54 7.84 -4.64
CA THR A 148 17.60 8.34 -6.03
C THR A 148 19.00 8.16 -6.63
N ASP A 149 19.06 7.67 -7.87
CA ASP A 149 20.31 7.38 -8.58
C ASP A 149 20.96 8.65 -9.16
N THR A 150 21.39 9.51 -8.24
CA THR A 150 21.93 10.86 -8.49
C THR A 150 23.23 11.08 -7.71
N GLY A 151 24.01 12.06 -8.15
CA GLY A 151 25.24 12.51 -7.48
C GLY A 151 26.47 12.36 -8.37
N THR A 152 27.47 13.22 -8.16
CA THR A 152 28.74 13.19 -8.89
C THR A 152 29.85 12.62 -8.02
N GLY A 153 30.65 11.72 -8.56
CA GLY A 153 31.78 11.09 -7.85
C GLY A 153 31.71 9.57 -7.93
N GLN A 154 32.50 8.90 -7.09
CA GLN A 154 32.40 7.46 -6.91
C GLN A 154 31.26 7.14 -5.94
N ARG A 155 30.40 6.18 -6.27
CA ARG A 155 29.17 5.92 -5.52
C ARG A 155 28.94 4.43 -5.28
N VAL A 156 28.41 4.10 -4.11
CA VAL A 156 27.75 2.82 -3.80
C VAL A 156 26.36 3.11 -3.26
N GLY A 157 25.35 2.41 -3.79
CA GLY A 157 23.96 2.80 -3.66
C GLY A 157 23.55 3.86 -4.72
N PRO A 158 22.27 4.23 -4.81
CA PRO A 158 21.15 3.64 -4.09
C PRO A 158 20.89 2.20 -4.50
N LEU A 159 20.02 1.54 -3.75
CA LEU A 159 19.32 0.35 -4.21
C LEU A 159 18.10 0.82 -5.03
N ALA A 160 18.31 1.20 -6.28
CA ALA A 160 17.29 1.79 -7.15
C ALA A 160 16.22 0.76 -7.58
N ASP A 161 14.99 1.22 -7.83
CA ASP A 161 13.93 0.36 -8.37
C ASP A 161 14.26 -0.03 -9.84
N GLU A 162 14.20 -1.32 -10.18
CA GLU A 162 14.63 -1.82 -11.50
C GLU A 162 13.72 -1.36 -12.65
N GLU A 163 12.45 -1.02 -12.37
CA GLU A 163 11.45 -0.61 -13.37
C GLU A 163 11.42 0.90 -13.69
N SER A 164 12.21 1.74 -13.01
CA SER A 164 12.27 3.16 -13.39
C SER A 164 13.16 3.35 -14.61
N VAL A 165 12.56 3.27 -15.81
CA VAL A 165 13.08 4.00 -16.98
C VAL A 165 13.33 5.43 -16.51
N ALA A 166 14.57 5.90 -16.68
CA ALA A 166 15.04 7.19 -16.22
C ALA A 166 14.13 8.33 -16.71
N MET A 167 13.10 8.67 -15.92
CA MET A 167 12.51 9.99 -15.97
C MET A 167 13.49 10.88 -15.22
N SER A 168 14.24 11.68 -15.98
CA SER A 168 15.05 12.77 -15.45
C SER A 168 14.14 13.72 -14.67
N ALA A 169 13.94 13.45 -13.39
CA ALA A 169 13.45 14.41 -12.44
C ALA A 169 14.45 15.58 -12.40
N PRO A 170 13.99 16.82 -12.20
CA PRO A 170 14.87 17.97 -12.10
C PRO A 170 15.90 17.70 -10.99
N VAL A 171 17.18 17.88 -11.34
CA VAL A 171 18.32 17.74 -10.44
C VAL A 171 18.13 18.71 -9.27
N VAL A 172 17.56 18.25 -8.16
CA VAL A 172 17.69 18.94 -6.88
C VAL A 172 19.09 18.59 -6.40
N ARG A 173 20.02 19.55 -6.53
CA ARG A 173 21.35 19.45 -5.91
C ARG A 173 21.15 19.46 -4.39
N ALA A 174 21.01 18.29 -3.78
CA ALA A 174 21.01 18.14 -2.33
C ALA A 174 22.38 18.51 -1.71
N PHE A 175 23.46 18.36 -2.49
CA PHE A 175 24.81 18.75 -2.10
C PHE A 175 25.21 20.07 -2.78
N GLY A 176 24.76 21.17 -2.18
CA GLY A 176 25.21 22.52 -2.49
C GLY A 176 25.01 23.42 -1.27
N ALA A 177 26.08 24.09 -0.82
CA ALA A 177 26.01 25.03 0.29
C ALA A 177 24.85 26.04 0.08
N ARG A 178 24.05 26.28 1.13
CA ARG A 178 23.09 27.39 1.17
C ARG A 178 23.85 28.70 0.86
N VAL A 179 23.69 29.24 -0.34
CA VAL A 179 24.08 30.64 -0.62
C VAL A 179 22.99 31.51 0.02
N LYS A 180 23.17 31.89 1.29
CA LYS A 180 22.38 32.99 1.87
C LYS A 180 22.67 34.23 1.02
N SER A 181 21.67 34.73 0.31
CA SER A 181 21.76 35.94 -0.50
C SER A 181 22.14 37.13 0.38
N GLY A 182 23.42 37.48 0.38
CA GLY A 182 23.96 38.59 1.16
C GLY A 182 25.48 38.64 1.09
N GLY A 183 26.02 39.19 0.01
CA GLY A 183 27.43 39.55 -0.10
C GLY A 183 28.22 38.69 -1.08
N PHE A 184 28.87 39.35 -2.04
CA PHE A 184 29.92 38.76 -2.87
C PHE A 184 30.98 38.11 -1.97
N SER A 185 31.07 36.78 -1.94
CA SER A 185 32.17 36.09 -1.30
C SER A 185 33.10 35.49 -2.34
N LEU A 186 34.37 35.81 -2.15
CA LEU A 186 35.53 35.38 -2.91
C LEU A 186 35.61 33.85 -3.05
N LEU A 187 36.25 33.43 -4.15
CA LEU A 187 36.68 32.06 -4.41
C LEU A 187 37.18 31.36 -3.14
N PRO A 188 36.83 30.08 -2.91
CA PRO A 188 37.28 29.34 -1.74
C PRO A 188 38.81 29.31 -1.73
N ARG A 189 39.41 29.93 -0.71
CA ARG A 189 40.80 29.63 -0.36
C ARG A 189 40.82 28.15 0.03
N ALA A 190 41.64 27.37 -0.67
CA ALA A 190 42.00 26.03 -0.23
C ALA A 190 42.68 26.14 1.14
N GLN A 191 41.90 26.00 2.21
CA GLN A 191 42.45 25.60 3.50
C GLN A 191 42.68 24.10 3.39
N ALA A 192 43.94 23.69 3.44
CA ALA A 192 44.29 22.29 3.69
C ALA A 192 43.90 21.98 5.14
N THR A 193 42.66 21.60 5.37
CA THR A 193 42.19 21.10 6.66
C THR A 193 42.60 19.64 6.76
N SER A 194 43.38 19.29 7.78
CA SER A 194 43.81 17.92 8.07
C SER A 194 42.78 17.14 8.88
N HIS A 195 41.52 17.58 8.91
CA HIS A 195 40.54 16.97 9.78
C HIS A 195 40.06 15.61 9.21
N THR A 196 40.01 14.62 10.10
CA THR A 196 39.68 13.24 9.77
C THR A 196 38.34 12.89 10.38
N VAL A 197 37.51 12.15 9.64
CA VAL A 197 36.21 11.68 10.12
C VAL A 197 36.26 10.18 10.25
N VAL A 198 36.03 9.66 11.46
CA VAL A 198 35.92 8.23 11.75
C VAL A 198 34.59 8.00 12.45
N ILE A 199 33.76 7.15 11.89
CA ILE A 199 32.45 6.79 12.45
C ILE A 199 32.43 5.28 12.67
N GLY A 200 32.48 4.88 13.94
CA GLY A 200 32.28 3.51 14.40
C GLY A 200 31.12 3.39 15.39
N GLY A 201 31.03 2.23 16.04
CA GLY A 201 30.06 2.01 17.11
C GLY A 201 28.78 1.35 16.65
N ARG A 202 27.75 1.43 17.50
CA ARG A 202 26.43 0.87 17.26
C ARG A 202 25.37 1.96 17.28
N PHE A 203 24.63 2.08 16.18
CA PHE A 203 23.57 3.06 16.03
C PHE A 203 22.23 2.31 16.04
N VAL A 204 21.36 2.67 16.98
CA VAL A 204 20.02 2.11 17.13
C VAL A 204 19.00 3.22 16.94
N ILE A 205 18.31 3.19 15.81
CA ILE A 205 17.29 4.17 15.46
C ILE A 205 15.92 3.51 15.69
N PRO A 206 15.21 3.79 16.80
CA PRO A 206 13.84 3.31 16.98
C PRO A 206 12.85 4.04 16.07
N THR A 207 11.64 3.50 15.94
CA THR A 207 10.54 4.15 15.20
C THR A 207 10.24 5.52 15.82
N PRO A 208 10.37 6.63 15.06
CA PRO A 208 10.19 7.97 15.58
C PRO A 208 8.70 8.34 15.67
N PRO A 209 8.35 9.39 16.44
CA PRO A 209 7.00 9.94 16.48
C PRO A 209 6.46 10.31 15.09
N PRO A 210 5.13 10.27 14.87
CA PRO A 210 4.52 10.61 13.59
C PRO A 210 5.02 11.95 13.02
N GLY A 211 5.26 12.00 11.70
CA GLY A 211 5.72 13.20 10.99
C GLY A 211 7.24 13.36 10.90
N VAL A 212 8.03 12.51 11.56
CA VAL A 212 9.51 12.54 11.46
C VAL A 212 10.00 11.49 10.48
N ARG A 213 10.98 11.85 9.63
CA ARG A 213 11.68 10.94 8.74
C ARG A 213 12.86 10.24 9.41
N GLN A 214 13.06 8.99 9.03
CA GLN A 214 14.05 8.08 9.60
C GLN A 214 15.29 8.06 8.71
N ILE A 215 16.27 8.92 9.01
CA ILE A 215 17.52 8.98 8.24
C ILE A 215 18.73 9.26 9.13
N VAL A 216 19.83 8.58 8.81
CA VAL A 216 21.18 8.96 9.24
C VAL A 216 21.89 9.65 8.08
N VAL A 217 22.40 10.86 8.32
CA VAL A 217 23.13 11.68 7.34
C VAL A 217 24.54 11.94 7.84
N VAL A 218 25.53 11.66 6.99
CA VAL A 218 26.94 12.00 7.20
C VAL A 218 27.38 12.93 6.07
N ASN A 219 27.76 14.16 6.38
CA ASN A 219 28.02 15.20 5.39
C ASN A 219 29.32 15.96 5.66
N PHE A 220 30.42 15.49 5.07
CA PHE A 220 31.77 16.07 5.22
C PHE A 220 32.45 16.32 3.85
N PRO A 221 31.92 17.25 3.03
CA PRO A 221 32.43 17.56 1.70
C PRO A 221 33.92 17.86 1.64
N THR A 222 34.44 18.56 2.65
CA THR A 222 35.81 19.11 2.65
C THR A 222 36.79 18.29 3.44
N ALA A 223 36.33 17.31 4.22
CA ALA A 223 37.20 16.40 4.96
C ALA A 223 38.16 15.64 4.05
N VAL A 224 39.37 15.38 4.57
CA VAL A 224 40.38 14.56 3.88
C VAL A 224 39.83 13.17 3.58
N GLY A 225 39.00 12.63 4.48
CA GLY A 225 38.22 11.44 4.25
C GLY A 225 37.32 11.09 5.43
N ALA A 226 36.28 10.32 5.14
CA ALA A 226 35.42 9.67 6.11
C ALA A 226 35.67 8.16 6.11
N GLU A 227 36.01 7.61 7.26
CA GLU A 227 36.16 6.18 7.49
C GLU A 227 34.95 5.68 8.29
N LEU A 228 34.12 4.83 7.68
CA LEU A 228 33.08 4.08 8.38
C LEU A 228 33.72 2.75 8.82
N ARG A 229 34.03 2.61 10.11
CA ARG A 229 34.81 1.49 10.63
C ARG A 229 34.17 0.84 11.84
N ASN A 230 34.02 -0.49 11.82
CA ASN A 230 33.41 -1.27 12.91
C ASN A 230 32.07 -0.64 13.31
N LEU A 231 31.23 -0.41 12.32
CA LEU A 231 29.99 0.33 12.45
C LEU A 231 28.82 -0.62 12.21
N GLU A 232 27.85 -0.61 13.12
CA GLU A 232 26.57 -1.29 12.95
C GLU A 232 25.45 -0.27 13.06
N ILE A 233 24.62 -0.13 12.03
CA ILE A 233 23.44 0.72 12.05
C ILE A 233 22.20 -0.15 11.90
N THR A 234 21.28 -0.03 12.86
CA THR A 234 19.95 -0.62 12.80
C THR A 234 18.90 0.48 12.75
N GLY A 235 18.16 0.54 11.64
CA GLY A 235 17.02 1.41 11.40
C GLY A 235 15.69 0.69 11.62
N PRO A 236 14.61 1.44 11.91
CA PRO A 236 13.30 0.86 12.16
C PRO A 236 12.53 0.61 10.86
N ASP A 237 11.43 -0.12 11.01
CA ASP A 237 10.44 -0.25 9.95
C ASP A 237 9.73 1.09 9.66
N GLY A 238 9.18 1.20 8.45
CA GLY A 238 8.23 2.25 8.11
C GLY A 238 6.97 2.16 8.97
N ARG A 239 6.36 3.31 9.27
CA ARG A 239 5.13 3.34 10.07
C ARG A 239 3.94 2.76 9.31
N PRO A 240 3.02 2.06 9.98
CA PRO A 240 1.76 1.69 9.38
C PRO A 240 0.97 2.92 8.90
N GLY A 241 0.30 2.78 7.76
CA GLY A 241 -0.67 3.76 7.28
C GLY A 241 -1.88 3.82 8.22
N ALA A 242 -2.45 5.01 8.35
CA ALA A 242 -3.67 5.19 9.14
C ALA A 242 -4.87 4.45 8.52
N ASP A 243 -5.62 3.77 9.38
CA ASP A 243 -6.88 3.12 9.03
C ASP A 243 -7.99 4.14 8.72
N ASP A 244 -8.94 3.76 7.88
CA ASP A 244 -10.20 4.46 7.68
C ASP A 244 -11.37 3.47 7.81
N LYS A 245 -11.89 3.32 9.03
CA LYS A 245 -12.90 2.30 9.36
C LYS A 245 -14.16 2.91 9.95
N GLY A 246 -15.31 2.55 9.40
CA GLY A 246 -16.64 2.78 9.97
C GLY A 246 -17.11 4.23 9.95
N ASN A 247 -16.50 5.11 9.15
CA ASN A 247 -16.80 6.54 9.16
C ASN A 247 -17.49 7.06 7.89
N SER A 248 -17.46 6.31 6.78
CA SER A 248 -17.93 6.79 5.48
C SER A 248 -18.39 5.65 4.57
N CYS A 249 -19.03 6.01 3.45
CA CYS A 249 -19.31 5.08 2.34
C CYS A 249 -18.17 4.94 1.33
N THR A 250 -17.11 5.72 1.50
CA THR A 250 -15.90 5.66 0.68
C THR A 250 -14.70 5.65 1.62
N ALA A 251 -14.36 4.46 2.11
CA ALA A 251 -13.30 4.24 3.07
C ALA A 251 -11.96 4.03 2.35
N ARG A 252 -10.91 4.75 2.78
CA ARG A 252 -9.57 4.61 2.20
C ARG A 252 -8.48 4.63 3.25
N GLY A 253 -7.88 3.45 3.46
CA GLY A 253 -6.67 3.33 4.27
C GLY A 253 -5.50 4.09 3.63
N LYS A 254 -4.67 4.71 4.47
CA LYS A 254 -3.45 5.39 4.01
C LYS A 254 -2.36 4.38 3.69
N ASP A 255 -1.46 4.74 2.78
CA ASP A 255 -0.31 3.90 2.48
C ASP A 255 0.64 3.81 3.70
N GLY A 256 1.31 2.67 3.86
CA GLY A 256 2.39 2.52 4.82
C GLY A 256 3.59 3.36 4.42
N GLU A 257 4.31 3.87 5.42
CA GLU A 257 5.51 4.67 5.15
C GLU A 257 6.69 3.78 4.74
N ASP A 258 7.61 4.37 3.99
CA ASP A 258 8.88 3.74 3.66
C ASP A 258 9.78 3.62 4.90
N ALA A 259 10.65 2.60 4.90
CA ALA A 259 11.57 2.33 6.00
C ALA A 259 12.76 3.31 6.03
N PHE A 260 13.68 3.07 6.96
CA PHE A 260 14.83 3.93 7.20
C PHE A 260 15.81 4.09 6.02
N ARG A 261 16.50 5.22 6.02
CA ARG A 261 17.49 5.60 5.00
C ARG A 261 18.86 5.93 5.60
N PHE A 262 19.92 5.67 4.85
CA PHE A 262 21.28 6.10 5.17
C PHE A 262 21.88 6.91 4.03
N LEU A 263 22.42 8.09 4.31
CA LEU A 263 23.07 8.95 3.34
C LEU A 263 24.45 9.39 3.83
N ALA A 264 25.48 9.15 3.04
CA ALA A 264 26.83 9.62 3.34
C ALA A 264 27.46 10.35 2.16
N TYR A 265 28.11 11.47 2.45
CA TYR A 265 28.89 12.24 1.49
C TYR A 265 30.19 12.72 2.12
N ALA A 266 31.31 12.47 1.42
CA ALA A 266 32.61 13.00 1.79
C ALA A 266 33.54 13.14 0.59
N GLY A 267 34.65 13.89 0.74
CA GLY A 267 35.68 13.97 -0.30
C GLY A 267 36.27 12.60 -0.64
N ASN A 268 36.57 11.78 0.37
CA ASN A 268 36.95 10.38 0.24
C ASN A 268 36.15 9.54 1.23
N ILE A 269 35.76 8.32 0.86
CA ILE A 269 35.09 7.36 1.75
C ILE A 269 35.90 6.07 1.81
N THR A 270 36.14 5.59 3.03
CA THR A 270 36.64 4.23 3.30
C THR A 270 35.62 3.48 4.15
N VAL A 271 35.27 2.27 3.73
CA VAL A 271 34.37 1.36 4.48
C VAL A 271 35.15 0.15 4.96
N ASN A 272 35.08 -0.13 6.26
CA ASN A 272 35.81 -1.23 6.89
C ASN A 272 35.00 -1.88 8.02
N ASN A 273 34.38 -3.03 7.76
CA ASN A 273 33.49 -3.72 8.71
C ASN A 273 32.26 -2.87 9.07
N PHE A 274 31.39 -2.67 8.09
CA PHE A 274 30.15 -1.92 8.21
C PHE A 274 28.95 -2.83 7.97
N THR A 275 27.99 -2.84 8.90
CA THR A 275 26.70 -3.51 8.76
C THR A 275 25.57 -2.50 8.84
N LEU A 276 24.67 -2.55 7.86
CA LEU A 276 23.52 -1.66 7.76
C LEU A 276 22.23 -2.47 7.66
N THR A 277 21.36 -2.37 8.66
CA THR A 277 20.06 -3.06 8.72
C THR A 277 18.95 -2.01 8.74
N MET A 278 18.20 -1.85 7.64
CA MET A 278 17.41 -0.62 7.40
C MET A 278 15.89 -0.72 7.68
N GLY A 279 15.42 -1.86 8.18
CA GLY A 279 13.98 -2.09 8.43
C GLY A 279 13.15 -2.34 7.17
N GLY A 280 11.97 -2.93 7.36
CA GLY A 280 10.97 -3.17 6.32
C GLY A 280 9.99 -2.02 6.17
N GLY A 281 9.27 -1.98 5.05
CA GLY A 281 8.24 -0.96 4.84
C GLY A 281 7.02 -1.15 5.75
N GLY A 282 6.31 -0.05 6.02
CA GLY A 282 5.13 -0.07 6.86
C GLY A 282 3.93 -0.77 6.20
N LYS A 283 3.04 -1.34 7.00
CA LYS A 283 1.76 -1.90 6.51
C LYS A 283 0.85 -0.76 6.00
N GLY A 284 0.14 -0.96 4.90
CA GLY A 284 -0.98 -0.10 4.52
C GLY A 284 -2.10 -0.11 5.57
N GLY A 285 -2.76 1.03 5.75
CA GLY A 285 -3.93 1.17 6.60
C GLY A 285 -5.11 0.39 6.04
N ASP A 286 -5.92 -0.16 6.93
CA ASP A 286 -7.12 -0.90 6.55
C ASP A 286 -8.29 0.06 6.24
N ALA A 287 -9.26 -0.40 5.45
CA ALA A 287 -10.44 0.36 5.07
C ALA A 287 -11.74 -0.42 5.36
N GLU A 288 -12.72 0.24 5.97
CA GLU A 288 -14.05 -0.34 6.22
C GLU A 288 -15.15 0.72 6.07
N THR A 289 -16.18 0.46 5.25
CA THR A 289 -17.31 1.39 5.13
C THR A 289 -18.34 1.22 6.26
N THR A 290 -19.21 2.22 6.43
CA THR A 290 -20.45 2.01 7.19
C THR A 290 -21.39 1.04 6.46
N LYS A 291 -22.36 0.47 7.20
CA LYS A 291 -23.35 -0.46 6.63
C LYS A 291 -24.45 0.22 5.80
N ASP A 292 -24.70 1.50 6.01
CA ASP A 292 -25.78 2.24 5.35
C ASP A 292 -25.36 2.92 4.03
N CYS A 293 -24.65 2.18 3.16
CA CYS A 293 -24.08 2.75 1.94
C CYS A 293 -24.72 2.25 0.64
N ASP A 294 -24.79 3.12 -0.35
CA ASP A 294 -25.16 2.76 -1.71
C ASP A 294 -24.47 3.71 -2.72
N PRO A 295 -23.33 3.31 -3.30
CA PRO A 295 -22.53 2.12 -2.99
C PRO A 295 -21.65 2.30 -1.73
N GLY A 296 -21.24 1.20 -1.10
CA GLY A 296 -20.10 1.16 -0.20
C GLY A 296 -18.82 0.80 -0.95
N ILE A 297 -17.77 1.62 -0.82
CA ILE A 297 -16.48 1.44 -1.48
C ILE A 297 -15.37 1.47 -0.41
N ALA A 298 -14.60 0.38 -0.29
CA ALA A 298 -13.45 0.30 0.61
C ALA A 298 -12.16 -0.02 -0.17
N THR A 299 -11.12 0.77 0.06
CA THR A 299 -9.80 0.56 -0.56
C THR A 299 -8.71 0.57 0.50
N GLY A 300 -8.05 -0.57 0.71
CA GLY A 300 -6.91 -0.67 1.62
C GLY A 300 -5.70 0.10 1.12
N GLY A 301 -4.90 0.63 2.05
CA GLY A 301 -3.65 1.32 1.74
C GLY A 301 -2.59 0.35 1.22
N LYS A 302 -1.66 0.85 0.40
CA LYS A 302 -0.51 0.05 -0.05
C LYS A 302 0.53 -0.11 1.06
N GLY A 303 1.33 -1.17 1.00
CA GLY A 303 2.53 -1.26 1.83
C GLY A 303 3.61 -0.25 1.43
N GLY A 304 4.43 0.16 2.38
CA GLY A 304 5.61 1.00 2.16
C GLY A 304 6.82 0.21 1.68
N LYS A 305 7.83 0.90 1.15
CA LYS A 305 9.06 0.27 0.65
C LYS A 305 10.05 -0.05 1.78
N GLY A 306 10.85 -1.11 1.58
CA GLY A 306 12.01 -1.40 2.44
C GLY A 306 13.08 -0.30 2.38
N GLY A 307 14.06 -0.39 3.27
CA GLY A 307 15.12 0.60 3.45
C GLY A 307 16.05 0.77 2.24
N ASN A 308 16.79 1.89 2.23
CA ASN A 308 17.69 2.25 1.13
C ASN A 308 18.86 3.09 1.64
N PHE A 309 19.96 3.10 0.90
CA PHE A 309 21.16 3.82 1.31
C PHE A 309 21.88 4.40 0.11
N LYS A 310 22.57 5.52 0.29
CA LYS A 310 23.45 6.07 -0.74
C LYS A 310 24.72 6.64 -0.11
N MET A 311 25.86 6.31 -0.70
CA MET A 311 27.16 6.80 -0.26
C MET A 311 27.93 7.35 -1.45
N ILE A 312 28.34 8.62 -1.37
CA ILE A 312 29.01 9.33 -2.47
C ILE A 312 30.36 9.86 -1.98
N ALA A 313 31.42 9.45 -2.66
CA ALA A 313 32.76 10.00 -2.49
C ALA A 313 33.11 10.92 -3.66
N GLY A 314 33.52 12.16 -3.36
CA GLY A 314 33.90 13.14 -4.39
C GLY A 314 35.09 12.68 -5.25
N ASN A 315 36.07 12.02 -4.62
CA ASN A 315 37.31 11.60 -5.26
C ASN A 315 37.50 10.07 -5.24
N GLN A 316 37.47 9.46 -4.05
CA GLN A 316 37.84 8.06 -3.89
C GLN A 316 36.94 7.31 -2.89
N PHE A 317 36.47 6.15 -3.30
CA PHE A 317 35.70 5.21 -2.51
C PHE A 317 36.47 3.88 -2.42
N ARG A 318 36.78 3.45 -1.20
CA ARG A 318 37.40 2.15 -0.94
C ARG A 318 36.60 1.34 0.07
N ILE A 319 36.51 0.04 -0.17
CA ILE A 319 35.92 -0.93 0.74
C ILE A 319 37.02 -1.92 1.11
N THR A 320 37.55 -1.80 2.32
CA THR A 320 38.73 -2.55 2.77
C THR A 320 38.38 -3.72 3.68
N GLY A 321 37.15 -3.77 4.20
CA GLY A 321 36.62 -4.85 5.03
C GLY A 321 35.16 -5.14 4.68
N ALA A 322 34.49 -5.97 5.49
CA ALA A 322 33.11 -6.39 5.21
C ALA A 322 32.17 -5.19 5.09
N PHE A 323 31.27 -5.22 4.09
CA PHE A 323 30.20 -4.25 3.94
C PHE A 323 28.88 -5.00 3.69
N VAL A 324 28.08 -5.16 4.74
CA VAL A 324 26.83 -5.93 4.71
C VAL A 324 25.63 -5.00 4.78
N VAL A 325 24.69 -5.15 3.85
CA VAL A 325 23.45 -4.37 3.81
C VAL A 325 22.24 -5.29 3.84
N ASN A 326 21.36 -5.10 4.82
CA ASN A 326 20.07 -5.76 4.94
C ASN A 326 18.95 -4.74 4.65
N PRO A 327 18.36 -4.76 3.45
CA PRO A 327 17.41 -3.72 3.05
C PRO A 327 16.04 -3.83 3.72
N GLY A 328 15.70 -4.97 4.31
CA GLY A 328 14.39 -5.25 4.86
C GLY A 328 13.34 -5.58 3.79
N LYS A 329 12.17 -6.02 4.25
CA LYS A 329 11.05 -6.48 3.41
C LYS A 329 10.17 -5.33 2.93
N GLY A 330 9.39 -5.57 1.87
CA GLY A 330 8.25 -4.72 1.53
C GLY A 330 7.16 -4.75 2.60
N GLY A 331 6.46 -3.64 2.78
CA GLY A 331 5.31 -3.56 3.67
C GLY A 331 4.10 -4.31 3.14
N ALA A 332 3.29 -4.86 4.04
CA ALA A 332 2.03 -5.52 3.66
C ALA A 332 0.95 -4.51 3.24
N GLY A 333 0.02 -4.91 2.38
CA GLY A 333 -1.18 -4.12 2.10
C GLY A 333 -2.12 -3.99 3.31
N GLY A 334 -3.05 -3.03 3.25
CA GLY A 334 -4.17 -2.90 4.17
C GLY A 334 -5.42 -3.64 3.70
N ALA A 335 -6.18 -4.25 4.61
CA ALA A 335 -7.40 -4.98 4.28
C ALA A 335 -8.55 -4.04 3.88
N ALA A 336 -9.52 -4.54 3.11
CA ALA A 336 -10.70 -3.76 2.70
C ALA A 336 -12.01 -4.50 2.97
N ILE A 337 -12.96 -3.84 3.63
CA ILE A 337 -14.30 -4.35 3.90
C ILE A 337 -15.34 -3.32 3.45
N ALA A 338 -16.15 -3.67 2.45
CA ALA A 338 -17.22 -2.81 1.97
C ALA A 338 -18.59 -3.38 2.34
N HIS A 339 -19.52 -2.49 2.68
CA HIS A 339 -20.89 -2.82 3.03
C HIS A 339 -21.87 -2.00 2.20
N GLY A 340 -22.94 -2.66 1.73
CA GLY A 340 -24.10 -2.01 1.15
C GLY A 340 -25.29 -2.04 2.10
N LYS A 341 -26.13 -1.01 2.06
CA LYS A 341 -27.34 -0.91 2.88
C LYS A 341 -28.40 -1.89 2.40
N ASP A 342 -29.19 -2.44 3.31
CA ASP A 342 -30.42 -3.10 2.89
C ASP A 342 -31.41 -2.04 2.33
N GLY A 343 -32.13 -2.41 1.27
CA GLY A 343 -33.14 -1.55 0.66
C GLY A 343 -34.36 -1.37 1.57
N GLY A 344 -34.91 -0.17 1.59
CA GLY A 344 -36.28 0.06 2.06
C GLY A 344 -37.31 -0.63 1.15
N PRO A 345 -38.62 -0.52 1.46
CA PRO A 345 -39.63 -1.23 0.69
C PRO A 345 -39.59 -0.95 -0.82
N SER A 346 -39.54 -2.00 -1.63
CA SER A 346 -39.32 -1.95 -3.09
C SER A 346 -38.00 -1.29 -3.54
N GLU A 347 -37.11 -0.94 -2.62
CA GLU A 347 -35.83 -0.29 -2.94
C GLU A 347 -34.72 -1.31 -3.14
N LYS A 348 -33.77 -0.93 -3.99
CA LYS A 348 -32.55 -1.69 -4.23
C LYS A 348 -31.69 -1.77 -2.97
N GLY A 349 -31.07 -2.92 -2.74
CA GLY A 349 -29.97 -3.08 -1.80
C GLY A 349 -28.68 -2.43 -2.32
N GLY A 350 -27.95 -1.77 -1.43
CA GLY A 350 -26.72 -1.05 -1.78
C GLY A 350 -25.63 -1.98 -2.29
N ASP A 351 -24.89 -1.50 -3.29
CA ASP A 351 -23.73 -2.23 -3.81
C ASP A 351 -22.54 -2.13 -2.84
N ALA A 352 -21.63 -3.11 -2.89
CA ALA A 352 -20.41 -3.13 -2.11
C ALA A 352 -19.19 -3.45 -2.99
N THR A 353 -18.15 -2.64 -2.92
CA THR A 353 -16.88 -2.84 -3.63
C THR A 353 -15.70 -2.74 -2.68
N ALA A 354 -14.96 -3.83 -2.49
CA ALA A 354 -13.77 -3.89 -1.64
C ALA A 354 -12.52 -4.20 -2.48
N THR A 355 -11.46 -3.41 -2.29
CA THR A 355 -10.15 -3.61 -2.91
C THR A 355 -9.05 -3.64 -1.86
N GLY A 356 -8.43 -4.79 -1.64
CA GLY A 356 -7.32 -4.96 -0.73
C GLY A 356 -6.09 -4.19 -1.21
N GLY A 357 -5.32 -3.67 -0.26
CA GLY A 357 -4.07 -2.97 -0.54
C GLY A 357 -3.02 -3.89 -1.15
N ALA A 358 -2.26 -3.37 -2.10
CA ALA A 358 -1.10 -4.10 -2.63
C ALA A 358 0.03 -4.15 -1.61
N GLY A 359 0.71 -5.29 -1.53
CA GLY A 359 1.99 -5.38 -0.84
C GLY A 359 3.08 -4.63 -1.62
N ALA A 360 4.07 -4.10 -0.92
CA ALA A 360 5.11 -3.30 -1.55
C ALA A 360 6.13 -4.17 -2.29
N ASP A 361 6.50 -3.75 -3.49
CA ASP A 361 7.60 -4.36 -4.22
C ASP A 361 8.94 -4.13 -3.52
N ASN A 362 9.85 -5.07 -3.73
CA ASN A 362 11.22 -5.05 -3.25
C ASN A 362 12.20 -5.39 -4.38
N ASN A 363 11.97 -4.77 -5.54
CA ASN A 363 12.86 -4.84 -6.70
C ASN A 363 13.98 -3.82 -6.51
N LYS A 364 15.22 -4.27 -6.36
CA LYS A 364 16.37 -3.42 -6.08
C LYS A 364 17.53 -3.71 -7.03
N LYS A 365 18.14 -2.64 -7.55
CA LYS A 365 19.40 -2.66 -8.27
C LYS A 365 20.44 -1.89 -7.48
N LEU A 366 21.54 -2.55 -7.11
CA LEU A 366 22.67 -1.86 -6.48
C LEU A 366 23.34 -0.93 -7.49
N GLY A 367 23.28 0.37 -7.24
CA GLY A 367 24.05 1.37 -7.96
C GLY A 367 25.53 1.32 -7.55
N ILE A 368 26.42 1.20 -8.53
CA ILE A 368 27.86 1.45 -8.36
C ILE A 368 28.30 2.35 -9.52
N GLU A 369 28.87 3.50 -9.18
CA GLU A 369 29.35 4.47 -10.17
C GLU A 369 30.80 4.86 -9.90
N GLY A 370 31.59 5.03 -10.97
CA GLY A 370 33.02 5.33 -10.88
C GLY A 370 33.88 4.14 -10.44
N SER A 371 35.15 4.42 -10.13
CA SER A 371 36.16 3.40 -9.80
C SER A 371 36.18 3.06 -8.30
N VAL A 372 35.13 2.39 -7.82
CA VAL A 372 35.05 1.92 -6.42
C VAL A 372 35.96 0.70 -6.21
N ALA A 373 36.88 0.77 -5.26
CA ALA A 373 37.76 -0.35 -4.91
C ALA A 373 37.12 -1.27 -3.85
N GLY A 374 37.27 -2.59 -3.99
CA GLY A 374 36.84 -3.56 -2.98
C GLY A 374 35.36 -3.95 -3.02
N THR A 375 34.69 -3.79 -4.17
CA THR A 375 33.26 -4.11 -4.31
C THR A 375 32.91 -5.56 -4.01
N GLU A 376 33.89 -6.48 -4.08
CA GLU A 376 33.78 -7.88 -3.67
C GLU A 376 33.46 -8.07 -2.18
N ASN A 377 33.70 -7.04 -1.35
CA ASN A 377 33.36 -7.05 0.06
C ASN A 377 31.90 -6.65 0.35
N VAL A 378 31.15 -6.21 -0.67
CA VAL A 378 29.74 -5.83 -0.53
C VAL A 378 28.85 -7.08 -0.56
N GLN A 379 28.04 -7.23 0.48
CA GLN A 379 27.04 -8.28 0.60
C GLN A 379 25.66 -7.68 0.83
N ILE A 380 24.68 -8.11 0.04
CA ILE A 380 23.29 -7.71 0.21
C ILE A 380 22.47 -8.90 0.73
N GLY A 381 21.68 -8.67 1.78
CA GLY A 381 20.77 -9.64 2.38
C GLY A 381 19.57 -10.02 1.50
N SER A 382 18.63 -10.78 2.07
CA SER A 382 17.40 -11.18 1.38
C SER A 382 16.54 -9.98 0.98
N LEU A 383 15.75 -10.18 -0.07
CA LEU A 383 14.68 -9.25 -0.44
C LEU A 383 13.36 -9.99 -0.48
N ASP A 384 12.45 -9.57 0.37
CA ASP A 384 11.10 -10.11 0.41
C ASP A 384 10.11 -9.01 0.00
N GLY A 385 9.20 -9.33 -0.92
CA GLY A 385 8.06 -8.49 -1.25
C GLY A 385 7.03 -8.51 -0.12
N GLY A 386 6.25 -7.43 0.00
CA GLY A 386 5.16 -7.38 0.98
C GLY A 386 3.96 -8.22 0.53
N PRO A 387 3.22 -8.88 1.44
CA PRO A 387 1.99 -9.56 1.06
C PRO A 387 0.89 -8.55 0.71
N GLY A 388 0.07 -8.89 -0.29
CA GLY A 388 -1.18 -8.22 -0.59
C GLY A 388 -2.24 -8.54 0.46
N ALA A 389 -3.24 -7.67 0.58
CA ALA A 389 -4.26 -7.79 1.63
C ALA A 389 -5.62 -8.26 1.12
N ASP A 390 -6.41 -8.81 2.03
CA ASP A 390 -7.71 -9.39 1.71
C ASP A 390 -8.78 -8.32 1.41
N ALA A 391 -9.78 -8.73 0.63
CA ALA A 391 -10.95 -7.92 0.31
C ALA A 391 -12.27 -8.67 0.58
N THR A 392 -13.19 -8.01 1.30
CA THR A 392 -14.53 -8.54 1.57
C THR A 392 -15.61 -7.53 1.17
N ALA A 393 -16.53 -7.91 0.29
CA ALA A 393 -17.69 -7.10 -0.06
C ALA A 393 -19.00 -7.76 0.41
N ASN A 394 -19.80 -6.99 1.16
CA ASN A 394 -21.07 -7.41 1.73
C ASN A 394 -22.18 -6.49 1.20
N PRO A 395 -22.73 -6.73 0.00
CA PRO A 395 -23.81 -5.91 -0.53
C PRO A 395 -25.11 -6.13 0.26
N GLY A 396 -25.99 -5.14 0.19
CA GLY A 396 -27.27 -5.17 0.88
C GLY A 396 -28.35 -5.94 0.12
N LYS A 397 -29.37 -6.39 0.83
CA LYS A 397 -30.54 -7.05 0.25
C LYS A 397 -31.51 -6.03 -0.35
N GLY A 398 -32.24 -6.42 -1.39
CA GLY A 398 -33.36 -5.66 -1.88
C GLY A 398 -34.53 -5.70 -0.89
N GLY A 399 -35.24 -4.59 -0.75
CA GLY A 399 -36.37 -4.52 0.17
C GLY A 399 -37.64 -5.12 -0.42
N ASP A 400 -38.44 -5.75 0.44
CA ASP A 400 -39.70 -6.35 0.04
C ASP A 400 -40.70 -5.31 -0.50
N GLY A 401 -41.50 -5.71 -1.48
CA GLY A 401 -42.56 -4.89 -2.05
C GLY A 401 -43.76 -4.78 -1.10
N LEU A 402 -44.36 -3.58 -1.04
CA LEU A 402 -45.60 -3.36 -0.30
C LEU A 402 -46.80 -3.44 -1.22
N ALA A 403 -47.81 -4.24 -0.84
CA ALA A 403 -48.98 -4.52 -1.67
C ALA A 403 -48.56 -4.98 -3.08
N CYS A 404 -49.27 -4.59 -4.14
CA CYS A 404 -48.97 -4.99 -5.52
C CYS A 404 -47.69 -4.42 -6.14
N LYS A 405 -46.71 -4.03 -5.32
CA LYS A 405 -45.42 -3.50 -5.77
C LYS A 405 -44.36 -4.60 -5.85
N PRO A 406 -43.43 -4.48 -6.80
CA PRO A 406 -42.32 -5.41 -6.91
C PRO A 406 -41.38 -5.29 -5.70
N GLY A 407 -40.65 -6.36 -5.42
CA GLY A 407 -39.49 -6.31 -4.53
C GLY A 407 -38.34 -5.58 -5.20
N GLY A 408 -37.50 -4.93 -4.39
CA GLY A 408 -36.29 -4.28 -4.88
C GLY A 408 -35.20 -5.30 -5.21
N PRO A 409 -34.30 -5.00 -6.16
CA PRO A 409 -33.18 -5.89 -6.48
C PRO A 409 -32.13 -5.90 -5.36
N GLY A 410 -31.42 -7.01 -5.23
CA GLY A 410 -30.27 -7.11 -4.34
C GLY A 410 -29.05 -6.32 -4.85
N GLY A 411 -28.20 -5.88 -3.93
CA GLY A 411 -26.97 -5.16 -4.24
C GLY A 411 -25.90 -6.05 -4.85
N LYS A 412 -25.07 -5.48 -5.70
CA LYS A 412 -23.92 -6.15 -6.33
C LYS A 412 -22.71 -6.11 -5.41
N GLY A 413 -21.99 -7.22 -5.31
CA GLY A 413 -20.77 -7.35 -4.52
C GLY A 413 -19.54 -7.57 -5.40
N THR A 414 -18.51 -6.73 -5.23
CA THR A 414 -17.21 -6.89 -5.91
C THR A 414 -16.08 -6.91 -4.89
N ALA A 415 -15.27 -7.97 -4.86
CA ALA A 415 -14.10 -8.07 -4.00
C ALA A 415 -12.84 -8.35 -4.82
N THR A 416 -11.79 -7.53 -4.64
CA THR A 416 -10.49 -7.71 -5.28
C THR A 416 -9.38 -7.76 -4.24
N GLY A 417 -8.77 -8.92 -4.02
CA GLY A 417 -7.61 -9.08 -3.15
C GLY A 417 -6.40 -8.32 -3.69
N GLY A 418 -5.56 -7.82 -2.78
CA GLY A 418 -4.36 -7.07 -3.12
C GLY A 418 -3.28 -7.96 -3.73
N LYS A 419 -2.54 -7.45 -4.73
CA LYS A 419 -1.38 -8.15 -5.29
C LYS A 419 -0.27 -8.25 -4.24
N GLY A 420 0.43 -9.38 -4.19
CA GLY A 420 1.71 -9.50 -3.50
C GLY A 420 2.82 -8.72 -4.21
N GLY A 421 3.76 -8.19 -3.44
CA GLY A 421 4.89 -7.43 -3.93
C GLY A 421 5.94 -8.32 -4.60
N ASP A 422 6.47 -7.89 -5.72
CA ASP A 422 7.56 -8.57 -6.43
C ASP A 422 8.88 -8.36 -5.67
N ALA A 423 9.85 -9.26 -5.83
CA ALA A 423 11.18 -9.09 -5.24
C ALA A 423 12.28 -9.56 -6.21
N LYS A 424 13.31 -8.72 -6.36
CA LYS A 424 14.45 -9.01 -7.23
C LYS A 424 15.66 -8.20 -6.83
N LEU A 425 16.81 -8.85 -6.75
CA LEU A 425 18.11 -8.18 -6.66
C LEU A 425 18.87 -8.22 -7.97
N THR A 426 19.27 -7.04 -8.44
CA THR A 426 20.30 -6.90 -9.47
C THR A 426 21.55 -6.30 -8.84
N LEU A 427 22.65 -7.05 -8.86
CA LEU A 427 23.94 -6.61 -8.33
C LEU A 427 24.81 -5.99 -9.42
N ALA A 428 25.65 -5.03 -9.03
CA ALA A 428 26.65 -4.40 -9.89
C ALA A 428 28.05 -4.59 -9.30
N GLY A 429 29.09 -4.42 -10.13
CA GLY A 429 30.47 -4.65 -9.73
C GLY A 429 30.74 -6.10 -9.35
N SER A 430 31.59 -6.31 -8.34
CA SER A 430 31.86 -7.64 -7.77
C SER A 430 31.04 -7.94 -6.51
N ALA A 431 30.02 -7.14 -6.21
CA ALA A 431 29.14 -7.35 -5.06
C ALA A 431 28.43 -8.71 -5.14
N VAL A 432 28.17 -9.32 -3.99
CA VAL A 432 27.54 -10.64 -3.88
C VAL A 432 26.32 -10.60 -2.97
N ARG A 433 25.54 -11.68 -2.99
CA ARG A 433 24.51 -11.91 -1.97
C ARG A 433 25.15 -12.38 -0.67
N ALA A 434 24.57 -11.98 0.45
CA ALA A 434 24.92 -12.57 1.74
C ALA A 434 24.62 -14.08 1.73
N PRO A 435 25.40 -14.92 2.44
CA PRO A 435 25.15 -16.35 2.52
C PRO A 435 23.72 -16.66 3.00
N GLY A 436 22.99 -17.48 2.23
CA GLY A 436 21.62 -17.86 2.55
C GLY A 436 20.54 -16.84 2.17
N ALA A 437 20.91 -15.69 1.59
CA ALA A 437 19.93 -14.70 1.13
C ALA A 437 19.13 -15.20 -0.09
N THR A 438 17.83 -14.94 -0.07
CA THR A 438 16.88 -15.29 -1.14
C THR A 438 16.02 -14.10 -1.53
N ASP A 439 15.49 -14.12 -2.75
CA ASP A 439 14.43 -13.21 -3.16
C ASP A 439 13.08 -13.93 -3.12
N SER A 440 12.14 -13.44 -2.32
CA SER A 440 10.82 -14.05 -2.15
C SER A 440 9.73 -13.03 -2.49
N GLY A 441 8.78 -13.41 -3.33
CA GLY A 441 7.60 -12.61 -3.61
C GLY A 441 6.62 -12.65 -2.44
N GLY A 442 5.87 -11.58 -2.22
CA GLY A 442 4.79 -11.56 -1.24
C GLY A 442 3.57 -12.33 -1.73
N ASP A 443 2.80 -12.92 -0.83
CA ASP A 443 1.55 -13.61 -1.18
C ASP A 443 0.47 -12.63 -1.65
N GLY A 444 -0.43 -13.07 -2.51
CA GLY A 444 -1.62 -12.31 -2.89
C GLY A 444 -2.76 -12.45 -1.87
N GLY A 445 -3.59 -11.42 -1.74
CA GLY A 445 -4.71 -11.40 -0.80
C GLY A 445 -5.93 -12.18 -1.28
N ASP A 446 -6.72 -12.67 -0.34
CA ASP A 446 -7.97 -13.37 -0.60
C ASP A 446 -9.09 -12.42 -1.02
N ALA A 447 -10.09 -12.95 -1.74
CA ALA A 447 -11.29 -12.22 -2.11
C ALA A 447 -12.55 -12.96 -1.70
N ARG A 448 -13.46 -12.27 -0.99
CA ARG A 448 -14.76 -12.77 -0.56
C ARG A 448 -15.87 -11.80 -0.98
N THR A 449 -16.86 -12.27 -1.70
CA THR A 449 -18.09 -11.52 -1.93
C THR A 449 -19.27 -12.46 -2.15
N HIS A 450 -20.46 -11.97 -1.89
CA HIS A 450 -21.71 -12.61 -2.27
C HIS A 450 -22.63 -11.55 -2.88
N GLY A 451 -23.69 -11.97 -3.56
CA GLY A 451 -24.74 -11.08 -4.02
C GLY A 451 -25.71 -10.74 -2.91
N GLY A 452 -26.35 -9.57 -2.98
CA GLY A 452 -27.51 -9.26 -2.15
C GLY A 452 -28.71 -10.06 -2.64
N ASN A 453 -29.53 -10.59 -1.73
CA ASN A 453 -30.77 -11.24 -2.16
C ASN A 453 -31.79 -10.20 -2.64
N GLY A 454 -32.58 -10.53 -3.65
CA GLY A 454 -33.71 -9.72 -4.09
C GLY A 454 -34.86 -9.75 -3.07
N GLY A 455 -35.58 -8.63 -2.98
CA GLY A 455 -36.76 -8.49 -2.14
C GLY A 455 -37.94 -9.27 -2.70
N LYS A 456 -38.84 -9.73 -1.85
CA LYS A 456 -40.08 -10.39 -2.29
C LYS A 456 -41.02 -9.38 -2.93
N GLY A 457 -41.77 -9.80 -3.95
CA GLY A 457 -42.90 -9.04 -4.46
C GLY A 457 -44.04 -9.03 -3.44
N GLY A 458 -44.74 -7.92 -3.34
CA GLY A 458 -45.83 -7.81 -2.38
C GLY A 458 -47.14 -8.44 -2.88
N ASP A 459 -47.96 -8.87 -1.94
CA ASP A 459 -49.23 -9.55 -2.20
C ASP A 459 -50.35 -8.59 -2.63
N CYS A 460 -51.27 -9.12 -3.44
CA CYS A 460 -52.43 -8.43 -3.99
C CYS A 460 -53.76 -9.08 -3.64
N THR A 461 -54.80 -8.36 -4.00
CA THR A 461 -56.17 -8.85 -4.06
C THR A 461 -56.43 -9.65 -5.35
N PRO A 462 -57.49 -10.47 -5.40
CA PRO A 462 -57.88 -11.26 -6.58
C PRO A 462 -58.21 -10.49 -7.87
N ASP A 463 -58.24 -9.16 -7.82
CA ASP A 463 -58.49 -8.25 -8.93
C ASP A 463 -57.23 -7.51 -9.40
N ALA A 464 -56.07 -7.79 -8.79
CA ALA A 464 -54.79 -7.16 -9.12
C ALA A 464 -53.64 -8.17 -9.20
N ALA A 465 -52.69 -7.90 -10.11
CA ALA A 465 -51.53 -8.75 -10.31
C ALA A 465 -50.54 -8.63 -9.15
N GLY A 466 -50.01 -9.76 -8.68
CA GLY A 466 -49.01 -9.82 -7.62
C GLY A 466 -47.74 -9.05 -7.98
N GLY A 467 -47.06 -8.46 -7.00
CA GLY A 467 -45.77 -7.83 -7.23
C GLY A 467 -44.73 -8.86 -7.67
N ASN A 468 -43.87 -8.54 -8.64
CA ASN A 468 -42.76 -9.43 -8.98
C ASN A 468 -41.69 -9.41 -7.87
N GLY A 469 -41.01 -10.54 -7.67
CA GLY A 469 -39.80 -10.56 -6.86
C GLY A 469 -38.68 -9.75 -7.51
N GLY A 470 -37.84 -9.14 -6.68
CA GLY A 470 -36.64 -8.45 -7.14
C GLY A 470 -35.53 -9.44 -7.51
N ASP A 471 -34.70 -9.09 -8.48
CA ASP A 471 -33.57 -9.93 -8.87
C ASP A 471 -32.49 -9.95 -7.77
N GLY A 472 -31.78 -11.06 -7.66
CA GLY A 472 -30.59 -11.17 -6.83
C GLY A 472 -29.42 -10.39 -7.42
N GLY A 473 -28.57 -9.86 -6.55
CA GLY A 473 -27.37 -9.13 -6.92
C GLY A 473 -26.25 -10.04 -7.41
N SER A 474 -25.43 -9.55 -8.33
CA SER A 474 -24.25 -10.29 -8.81
C SER A 474 -23.08 -10.25 -7.82
N ALA A 475 -22.23 -11.27 -7.86
CA ALA A 475 -21.00 -11.37 -7.09
C ALA A 475 -19.78 -11.60 -8.01
N THR A 476 -18.74 -10.79 -7.83
CA THR A 476 -17.45 -10.94 -8.54
C THR A 476 -16.29 -10.90 -7.56
N ALA A 477 -15.55 -11.99 -7.46
CA ALA A 477 -14.34 -12.10 -6.64
C ALA A 477 -13.10 -12.23 -7.53
N LYS A 478 -12.06 -11.45 -7.25
CA LYS A 478 -10.75 -11.57 -7.88
C LYS A 478 -9.68 -11.67 -6.80
N PHE A 479 -9.03 -12.82 -6.67
CA PHE A 479 -7.92 -12.96 -5.73
C PHE A 479 -6.71 -12.14 -6.18
N GLY A 480 -5.86 -11.79 -5.22
CA GLY A 480 -4.57 -11.17 -5.46
C GLY A 480 -3.58 -12.17 -6.04
N VAL A 481 -2.83 -11.77 -7.05
CA VAL A 481 -1.74 -12.59 -7.61
C VAL A 481 -0.52 -12.46 -6.69
N GLY A 482 0.17 -13.56 -6.43
CA GLY A 482 1.43 -13.59 -5.70
C GLY A 482 2.54 -12.84 -6.44
N GLY A 483 3.43 -12.23 -5.67
CA GLY A 483 4.58 -11.50 -6.19
C GLY A 483 5.59 -12.42 -6.88
N LYS A 484 6.24 -11.91 -7.92
CA LYS A 484 7.29 -12.61 -8.67
C LYS A 484 8.65 -12.43 -8.00
N ALA A 485 9.39 -13.52 -7.86
CA ALA A 485 10.78 -13.50 -7.39
C ALA A 485 11.52 -14.79 -7.77
N GLN A 486 12.67 -15.06 -7.15
CA GLN A 486 13.29 -16.37 -7.22
C GLN A 486 12.37 -17.44 -6.61
N VAL A 487 11.72 -17.10 -5.50
CA VAL A 487 10.62 -17.87 -4.90
C VAL A 487 9.35 -17.03 -5.01
N ASN A 488 8.45 -17.37 -5.93
CA ASN A 488 7.20 -16.63 -6.08
C ASN A 488 6.33 -16.75 -4.82
N GLY A 489 5.59 -15.68 -4.52
CA GLY A 489 4.51 -15.72 -3.55
C GLY A 489 3.34 -16.57 -4.05
N PHE A 490 2.51 -17.04 -3.12
CA PHE A 490 1.29 -17.76 -3.47
C PHE A 490 0.21 -16.78 -3.94
N ASP A 491 -0.58 -17.21 -4.92
CA ASP A 491 -1.83 -16.52 -5.26
C ASP A 491 -2.82 -16.65 -4.10
N GLY A 492 -3.63 -15.62 -3.89
CA GLY A 492 -4.76 -15.67 -2.98
C GLY A 492 -5.87 -16.59 -3.50
N THR A 493 -6.95 -16.70 -2.73
CA THR A 493 -8.09 -17.57 -3.04
C THR A 493 -9.39 -16.78 -3.15
N LYS A 494 -10.29 -17.22 -4.04
CA LYS A 494 -11.69 -16.80 -4.01
C LYS A 494 -12.42 -17.59 -2.92
N LEU A 495 -12.72 -16.96 -1.80
CA LEU A 495 -13.39 -17.60 -0.66
C LEU A 495 -14.91 -17.68 -0.82
N ASP A 496 -15.49 -16.75 -1.58
CA ASP A 496 -16.91 -16.72 -1.94
C ASP A 496 -17.08 -15.84 -3.19
N GLU A 497 -17.97 -16.27 -4.09
CA GLU A 497 -18.41 -15.55 -5.30
C GLU A 497 -19.90 -15.86 -5.56
N THR A 498 -20.66 -16.26 -4.53
CA THR A 498 -22.04 -16.76 -4.73
C THR A 498 -22.98 -15.62 -5.12
N GLY A 499 -23.76 -15.80 -6.18
CA GLY A 499 -24.79 -14.84 -6.58
C GLY A 499 -25.93 -14.77 -5.57
N GLY A 500 -26.57 -13.60 -5.45
CA GLY A 500 -27.71 -13.42 -4.55
C GLY A 500 -28.95 -14.13 -5.07
N ASP A 501 -29.78 -14.67 -4.19
CA ASP A 501 -31.03 -15.30 -4.61
C ASP A 501 -32.05 -14.25 -5.07
N GLY A 502 -32.85 -14.57 -6.09
CA GLY A 502 -34.00 -13.79 -6.49
C GLY A 502 -35.13 -13.84 -5.46
N GLY A 503 -35.86 -12.75 -5.32
CA GLY A 503 -37.03 -12.67 -4.45
C GLY A 503 -38.21 -13.45 -5.02
N ASN A 504 -39.06 -14.01 -4.16
CA ASN A 504 -40.30 -14.65 -4.63
C ASN A 504 -41.31 -13.60 -5.11
N GLY A 505 -42.15 -13.96 -6.07
CA GLY A 505 -43.31 -13.16 -6.46
C GLY A 505 -44.40 -13.13 -5.38
N GLY A 506 -45.16 -12.04 -5.36
CA GLY A 506 -46.34 -11.87 -4.53
C GLY A 506 -47.56 -12.55 -5.11
N ASN A 507 -48.52 -12.88 -4.26
CA ASN A 507 -49.79 -13.49 -4.65
C ASN A 507 -50.67 -12.48 -5.43
N GLY A 508 -51.42 -12.91 -6.45
CA GLY A 508 -52.31 -12.02 -7.22
C GLY A 508 -53.10 -12.69 -8.34
N CYS A 509 -53.75 -11.88 -9.18
CA CYS A 509 -54.43 -12.30 -10.41
C CYS A 509 -54.00 -11.46 -11.63
N PRO A 510 -53.02 -11.92 -12.43
CA PRO A 510 -52.18 -13.10 -12.22
C PRO A 510 -51.20 -12.95 -11.04
N GLU A 511 -50.58 -14.05 -10.61
CA GLU A 511 -49.49 -14.02 -9.63
C GLU A 511 -48.28 -13.20 -10.10
N GLY A 512 -47.51 -12.67 -9.15
CA GLY A 512 -46.22 -12.08 -9.44
C GLY A 512 -45.20 -13.14 -9.80
N ALA A 513 -44.34 -12.84 -10.77
CA ALA A 513 -43.20 -13.69 -11.11
C ALA A 513 -42.12 -13.62 -10.01
N GLY A 514 -41.34 -14.69 -9.86
CA GLY A 514 -40.10 -14.61 -9.06
C GLY A 514 -39.02 -13.79 -9.77
N GLY A 515 -38.14 -13.16 -9.01
CA GLY A 515 -36.95 -12.50 -9.52
C GLY A 515 -35.88 -13.51 -9.91
N LYS A 516 -34.99 -13.15 -10.82
CA LYS A 516 -33.86 -13.99 -11.23
C LYS A 516 -32.78 -14.04 -10.16
N GLY A 517 -32.09 -15.15 -10.04
CA GLY A 517 -30.86 -15.24 -9.27
C GLY A 517 -29.76 -14.37 -9.87
N GLY A 518 -28.91 -13.79 -9.02
CA GLY A 518 -27.77 -13.01 -9.44
C GLY A 518 -26.65 -13.87 -10.01
N ALA A 519 -25.83 -13.29 -10.89
CA ALA A 519 -24.65 -13.95 -11.41
C ALA A 519 -23.60 -14.18 -10.30
N GLY A 520 -22.92 -15.32 -10.35
CA GLY A 520 -21.88 -15.70 -9.40
C GLY A 520 -21.46 -17.14 -9.61
N ASN A 521 -20.62 -17.67 -8.72
CA ASN A 521 -20.18 -19.06 -8.74
C ASN A 521 -20.35 -19.72 -7.35
N PRO A 522 -21.46 -20.44 -7.11
CA PRO A 522 -22.57 -20.66 -8.05
C PRO A 522 -23.45 -19.40 -8.23
N PRO A 523 -24.26 -19.34 -9.31
CA PRO A 523 -25.31 -18.32 -9.42
C PRO A 523 -26.33 -18.45 -8.30
N GLY A 524 -26.99 -17.34 -7.99
CA GLY A 524 -28.14 -17.33 -7.09
C GLY A 524 -29.31 -18.13 -7.67
N LYS A 525 -30.23 -18.55 -6.81
CA LYS A 525 -31.45 -19.24 -7.24
C LYS A 525 -32.51 -18.24 -7.66
N ASP A 526 -33.27 -18.58 -8.70
CA ASP A 526 -34.46 -17.83 -9.06
C ASP A 526 -35.52 -17.94 -7.94
N GLY A 527 -36.25 -16.85 -7.73
CA GLY A 527 -37.40 -16.81 -6.86
C GLY A 527 -38.56 -17.63 -7.42
N ALA A 528 -39.39 -18.17 -6.53
CA ALA A 528 -40.63 -18.81 -6.93
C ALA A 528 -41.69 -17.76 -7.31
N PRO A 529 -42.58 -18.03 -8.29
CA PRO A 529 -43.78 -17.24 -8.49
C PRO A 529 -44.66 -17.21 -7.23
N GLY A 530 -45.47 -16.16 -7.12
CA GLY A 530 -46.55 -16.11 -6.12
C GLY A 530 -47.67 -17.10 -6.43
N LYS A 531 -48.73 -17.07 -5.61
CA LYS A 531 -49.93 -17.88 -5.85
C LYS A 531 -50.94 -17.11 -6.69
N ASN A 532 -51.52 -17.78 -7.69
CA ASN A 532 -52.66 -17.27 -8.43
C ASN A 532 -53.92 -17.31 -7.54
N ILE A 533 -54.56 -16.16 -7.36
CA ILE A 533 -55.76 -16.01 -6.51
C ILE A 533 -56.97 -15.45 -7.27
N CYS A 534 -57.00 -15.55 -8.61
CA CYS A 534 -58.13 -15.09 -9.41
C CYS A 534 -59.48 -15.66 -8.91
N VAL A 535 -60.49 -14.80 -8.77
CA VAL A 535 -61.87 -15.26 -8.58
C VAL A 535 -62.43 -15.64 -9.95
N PRO A 536 -62.92 -16.88 -10.16
CA PRO A 536 -63.63 -17.22 -11.39
C PRO A 536 -64.78 -16.22 -11.61
N PRO A 537 -65.07 -15.80 -12.85
CA PRO A 537 -66.24 -14.97 -13.10
C PRO A 537 -67.47 -15.69 -12.54
N ALA A 538 -68.23 -14.98 -11.69
CA ALA A 538 -69.42 -15.51 -11.06
C ALA A 538 -70.28 -16.18 -12.13
N SER A 539 -70.57 -17.46 -11.95
CA SER A 539 -71.33 -18.28 -12.90
C SER A 539 -72.72 -17.69 -13.11
N GLY A 540 -72.83 -16.77 -14.06
CA GLY A 540 -74.05 -16.11 -14.47
C GLY A 540 -74.74 -16.94 -15.55
N SER A 541 -75.82 -17.61 -15.14
CA SER A 541 -76.96 -18.03 -15.95
C SER A 541 -76.71 -19.04 -17.08
N GLN A 542 -77.03 -20.29 -16.77
CA GLN A 542 -77.47 -21.27 -17.77
C GLN A 542 -78.72 -20.75 -18.49
N THR A 543 -78.65 -20.64 -19.81
CA THR A 543 -79.83 -20.77 -20.69
C THR A 543 -79.51 -21.80 -21.76
N ALA A 544 -80.35 -22.82 -21.81
CA ALA A 544 -80.27 -23.95 -22.72
C ALA A 544 -80.39 -23.55 -24.21
N PRO A 545 -79.84 -24.37 -25.13
CA PRO A 545 -79.87 -24.10 -26.57
C PRO A 545 -81.15 -24.65 -27.24
N PRO A 546 -81.55 -24.13 -28.42
CA PRO A 546 -82.31 -24.90 -29.39
C PRO A 546 -81.41 -25.40 -30.54
N ASP A 547 -81.58 -26.69 -30.83
CA ASP A 547 -81.08 -27.42 -32.01
C ASP A 547 -81.43 -26.76 -33.35
N THR A 548 -80.52 -26.84 -34.34
CA THR A 548 -80.84 -27.45 -35.65
C THR A 548 -79.60 -27.93 -36.43
N GLN A 549 -79.82 -29.09 -37.04
CA GLN A 549 -79.03 -30.02 -37.86
C GLN A 549 -77.97 -29.49 -38.86
N ILE A 550 -76.79 -30.13 -38.89
CA ILE A 550 -76.26 -31.18 -39.81
C ILE A 550 -75.84 -30.68 -41.21
N ASP A 551 -74.53 -30.71 -41.47
CA ASP A 551 -73.98 -31.41 -42.65
C ASP A 551 -72.53 -31.87 -42.39
N GLN A 552 -72.19 -33.02 -43.00
CA GLN A 552 -71.08 -33.95 -42.70
C GLN A 552 -69.71 -33.58 -43.37
N PRO A 553 -68.60 -34.30 -43.08
CA PRO A 553 -67.21 -33.80 -43.06
C PRO A 553 -66.43 -34.01 -44.39
N PRO A 554 -65.17 -33.52 -44.49
CA PRO A 554 -64.05 -34.47 -44.31
C PRO A 554 -62.76 -33.91 -43.65
N ALA A 555 -62.03 -34.84 -43.03
CA ALA A 555 -60.56 -35.00 -42.97
C ALA A 555 -59.65 -33.81 -42.57
N THR A 556 -59.00 -34.00 -41.41
CA THR A 556 -57.59 -33.72 -41.07
C THR A 556 -56.83 -32.66 -41.89
N ASP A 557 -56.41 -31.58 -41.22
CA ASP A 557 -54.99 -31.21 -41.24
C ASP A 557 -54.60 -30.46 -39.96
N GLY A 558 -53.47 -30.85 -39.37
CA GLY A 558 -52.89 -30.18 -38.22
C GLY A 558 -52.16 -28.91 -38.69
N GLY A 559 -52.61 -27.75 -38.24
CA GLY A 559 -51.91 -26.47 -38.44
C GLY A 559 -51.52 -25.88 -37.10
N GLN A 560 -50.28 -26.12 -36.65
CA GLN A 560 -49.65 -25.26 -35.65
C GLN A 560 -49.34 -23.92 -36.32
N THR A 561 -49.94 -22.84 -35.85
CA THR A 561 -49.52 -21.48 -36.20
C THR A 561 -48.21 -21.19 -35.47
N GLU A 562 -47.09 -21.28 -36.18
CA GLU A 562 -45.77 -20.87 -35.71
C GLU A 562 -45.74 -19.35 -35.46
N THR A 563 -45.70 -18.92 -34.21
CA THR A 563 -45.43 -17.52 -33.84
C THR A 563 -43.94 -17.23 -33.98
N LYS A 564 -43.57 -16.41 -34.98
CA LYS A 564 -42.21 -15.89 -35.15
C LYS A 564 -42.01 -14.61 -34.31
N ILE A 565 -40.89 -14.52 -33.58
CA ILE A 565 -40.54 -13.36 -32.74
C ILE A 565 -39.51 -12.50 -33.49
N LYS A 566 -39.68 -11.17 -33.43
CA LYS A 566 -38.74 -10.21 -34.01
C LYS A 566 -37.62 -9.89 -33.01
N VAL A 567 -36.37 -10.07 -33.42
CA VAL A 567 -35.18 -9.83 -32.59
C VAL A 567 -34.21 -8.90 -33.32
N ASP A 568 -33.68 -7.92 -32.60
CA ASP A 568 -32.65 -7.01 -33.10
C ASP A 568 -31.26 -7.67 -33.00
N VAL A 569 -30.58 -7.78 -34.13
CA VAL A 569 -29.33 -8.51 -34.32
C VAL A 569 -28.30 -7.68 -35.10
N ILE A 570 -27.01 -8.01 -34.97
CA ILE A 570 -26.00 -7.65 -35.97
C ILE A 570 -25.63 -8.88 -36.80
N GLN A 571 -25.21 -8.69 -38.05
CA GLN A 571 -24.73 -9.79 -38.89
C GLN A 571 -23.20 -9.83 -38.91
N TYR A 572 -22.60 -10.75 -38.16
CA TYR A 572 -21.14 -10.90 -38.06
C TYR A 572 -20.71 -12.29 -38.53
N GLN A 573 -19.75 -12.36 -39.45
CA GLN A 573 -19.27 -13.60 -40.07
C GLN A 573 -20.38 -14.52 -40.62
N GLY A 574 -21.45 -13.94 -41.15
CA GLY A 574 -22.60 -14.67 -41.70
C GLY A 574 -23.58 -15.22 -40.64
N LYS A 575 -23.37 -14.89 -39.36
CA LYS A 575 -24.23 -15.24 -38.23
C LYS A 575 -24.97 -14.02 -37.72
N TYR A 576 -26.14 -14.23 -37.11
CA TYR A 576 -26.95 -13.15 -36.51
C TYR A 576 -26.79 -13.16 -35.00
N ILE A 577 -26.20 -12.12 -34.44
CA ILE A 577 -25.93 -12.01 -32.99
C ILE A 577 -26.97 -11.06 -32.38
N PRO A 578 -27.82 -11.53 -31.43
CA PRO A 578 -28.76 -10.67 -30.70
C PRO A 578 -28.05 -9.55 -29.92
N VAL A 579 -28.51 -8.31 -30.09
CA VAL A 579 -27.82 -7.13 -29.53
C VAL A 579 -28.17 -6.91 -28.07
N ALA A 580 -29.46 -6.89 -27.73
CA ALA A 580 -29.98 -6.31 -26.48
C ALA A 580 -29.44 -6.94 -25.18
N SER A 581 -28.94 -8.18 -25.23
CA SER A 581 -28.46 -8.92 -24.06
C SER A 581 -27.01 -9.35 -24.14
N GLN A 582 -26.31 -9.10 -25.25
CA GLN A 582 -24.98 -9.68 -25.50
C GLN A 582 -23.93 -8.67 -25.96
N LEU A 583 -24.35 -7.54 -26.52
CA LEU A 583 -23.45 -6.55 -27.11
C LEU A 583 -23.66 -5.15 -26.54
N HIS A 584 -22.57 -4.42 -26.37
CA HIS A 584 -22.57 -2.97 -26.14
C HIS A 584 -21.70 -2.24 -27.16
N LYS A 585 -21.92 -0.93 -27.24
CA LYS A 585 -21.16 -0.02 -28.08
C LYS A 585 -20.08 0.65 -27.26
N GLU A 586 -18.86 0.64 -27.74
CA GLU A 586 -17.76 1.43 -27.17
C GLU A 586 -17.39 2.58 -28.10
N PRO A 587 -17.16 3.80 -27.57
CA PRO A 587 -16.68 4.92 -28.36
C PRO A 587 -15.23 4.69 -28.80
N GLY A 588 -14.84 5.26 -29.95
CA GLY A 588 -13.49 5.10 -30.48
C GLY A 588 -12.38 5.61 -29.53
N HIS A 589 -11.27 4.89 -29.47
CA HIS A 589 -10.09 5.18 -28.66
C HIS A 589 -8.78 5.02 -29.45
N THR A 590 -7.87 6.00 -29.38
CA THR A 590 -6.61 6.01 -30.16
C THR A 590 -5.36 6.29 -29.30
N ALA A 591 -5.49 6.31 -27.97
CA ALA A 591 -4.42 6.66 -27.04
C ALA A 591 -3.27 5.63 -26.98
N ASP A 592 -3.54 4.37 -27.33
CA ASP A 592 -2.56 3.28 -27.44
C ASP A 592 -2.56 2.75 -28.88
N PRO A 593 -1.45 2.90 -29.65
CA PRO A 593 -1.37 2.40 -31.03
C PRO A 593 -1.57 0.88 -31.15
N SER A 594 -1.27 0.11 -30.09
CA SER A 594 -1.43 -1.35 -30.06
C SER A 594 -2.87 -1.80 -29.74
N ARG A 595 -3.73 -0.88 -29.30
CA ARG A 595 -5.15 -1.11 -28.98
C ARG A 595 -6.05 -0.02 -29.55
N SER A 596 -5.70 0.53 -30.72
CA SER A 596 -6.44 1.65 -31.29
C SER A 596 -7.65 1.18 -32.10
N CYS A 597 -8.82 1.75 -31.79
CA CYS A 597 -10.05 1.57 -32.54
C CYS A 597 -10.72 2.95 -32.74
N PRO A 598 -10.57 3.60 -33.91
CA PRO A 598 -10.88 5.03 -34.10
C PRO A 598 -12.37 5.38 -34.11
N GLU A 599 -13.28 4.42 -34.28
CA GLU A 599 -14.72 4.64 -34.40
C GLU A 599 -15.50 3.85 -33.33
N GLU A 600 -16.80 4.15 -33.20
CA GLU A 600 -17.70 3.37 -32.35
C GLU A 600 -17.79 1.92 -32.85
N HIS A 601 -17.63 0.96 -31.95
CA HIS A 601 -17.53 -0.46 -32.29
C HIS A 601 -18.24 -1.35 -31.28
N TRP A 602 -18.48 -2.60 -31.66
CA TRP A 602 -19.22 -3.59 -30.87
C TRP A 602 -18.29 -4.43 -30.01
N HIS A 603 -18.60 -4.50 -28.73
CA HIS A 603 -17.97 -5.43 -27.79
C HIS A 603 -19.03 -6.32 -27.15
N SER A 604 -18.62 -7.51 -26.69
CA SER A 604 -19.50 -8.36 -25.89
C SER A 604 -19.45 -8.02 -24.42
N PHE A 605 -20.54 -8.27 -23.69
CA PHE A 605 -20.55 -8.10 -22.23
C PHE A 605 -19.74 -9.18 -21.50
N GLU A 606 -19.55 -10.35 -22.12
CA GLU A 606 -19.03 -11.57 -21.45
C GLU A 606 -17.83 -12.22 -22.15
N GLY A 607 -17.28 -11.61 -23.20
CA GLY A 607 -16.19 -12.16 -24.03
C GLY A 607 -16.62 -13.28 -25.00
N ILE A 608 -17.91 -13.63 -25.00
CA ILE A 608 -18.53 -14.65 -25.85
C ILE A 608 -19.98 -14.25 -26.13
N VAL A 609 -20.47 -14.60 -27.32
CA VAL A 609 -21.87 -14.39 -27.71
C VAL A 609 -22.45 -15.68 -28.32
N VAL A 610 -23.76 -15.85 -28.21
CA VAL A 610 -24.55 -16.93 -28.82
C VAL A 610 -25.34 -16.33 -29.98
N ALA A 611 -25.06 -16.79 -31.20
CA ALA A 611 -25.82 -16.41 -32.38
C ALA A 611 -27.24 -17.00 -32.34
N ALA A 612 -28.13 -16.48 -33.18
CA ALA A 612 -29.53 -16.91 -33.27
C ALA A 612 -29.70 -18.38 -33.73
N ASP A 613 -28.64 -19.05 -34.16
CA ASP A 613 -28.60 -20.48 -34.48
C ASP A 613 -27.87 -21.31 -33.41
N ASP A 614 -27.80 -20.79 -32.19
CA ASP A 614 -27.12 -21.36 -31.00
C ASP A 614 -25.61 -21.55 -31.13
N THR A 615 -24.99 -21.02 -32.20
CA THR A 615 -23.52 -21.06 -32.34
C THR A 615 -22.87 -20.09 -31.36
N GLN A 616 -21.94 -20.58 -30.54
CA GLN A 616 -21.09 -19.73 -29.71
C GLN A 616 -19.95 -19.10 -30.53
N ILE A 617 -19.76 -17.79 -30.38
CA ILE A 617 -18.74 -17.00 -31.04
C ILE A 617 -17.97 -16.23 -29.96
N PHE A 618 -16.67 -16.50 -29.86
CA PHE A 618 -15.81 -15.75 -28.95
C PHE A 618 -15.49 -14.38 -29.54
N GLU A 619 -15.40 -13.40 -28.65
CA GLU A 619 -14.94 -12.08 -29.03
C GLU A 619 -13.52 -12.13 -29.62
N PRO A 620 -13.29 -11.53 -30.80
CA PRO A 620 -11.96 -11.47 -31.37
C PRO A 620 -10.98 -10.76 -30.42
N ALA A 621 -9.72 -11.20 -30.40
CA ALA A 621 -8.65 -10.47 -29.71
C ALA A 621 -8.28 -9.12 -30.39
N ASP A 622 -9.07 -8.71 -31.38
CA ASP A 622 -8.95 -7.43 -32.06
C ASP A 622 -9.43 -6.31 -31.13
N PRO A 623 -8.70 -5.17 -31.03
CA PRO A 623 -9.10 -4.05 -30.18
C PRO A 623 -10.47 -3.44 -30.52
N CYS A 624 -11.01 -3.72 -31.71
CA CYS A 624 -12.33 -3.29 -32.13
C CYS A 624 -13.43 -4.34 -31.89
N GLY A 625 -13.14 -5.45 -31.21
CA GLY A 625 -14.11 -6.49 -30.88
C GLY A 625 -14.76 -7.10 -32.11
N PHE A 626 -16.09 -7.01 -32.20
CA PHE A 626 -16.88 -7.46 -33.35
C PHE A 626 -16.87 -6.46 -34.53
N GLY A 627 -16.11 -5.38 -34.44
CA GLY A 627 -15.94 -4.37 -35.49
C GLY A 627 -16.88 -3.16 -35.34
N TYR A 628 -16.74 -2.20 -36.25
CA TYR A 628 -17.44 -0.92 -36.15
C TYR A 628 -18.96 -1.04 -36.25
N THR A 629 -19.68 -0.18 -35.52
CA THR A 629 -21.15 -0.15 -35.57
C THR A 629 -21.67 0.32 -36.93
N SER A 630 -20.85 1.06 -37.68
CA SER A 630 -21.08 1.47 -39.06
C SER A 630 -20.98 0.29 -40.06
N GLN A 631 -20.11 -0.67 -39.77
CA GLN A 631 -19.89 -1.87 -40.59
C GLN A 631 -20.94 -2.95 -40.31
N TYR A 632 -21.35 -3.08 -39.05
CA TYR A 632 -22.32 -4.08 -38.58
C TYR A 632 -23.52 -3.38 -37.94
N PRO A 633 -24.42 -2.77 -38.73
CA PRO A 633 -25.58 -2.08 -38.18
C PRO A 633 -26.59 -3.07 -37.60
N VAL A 634 -27.38 -2.59 -36.64
CA VAL A 634 -28.49 -3.36 -36.08
C VAL A 634 -29.57 -3.56 -37.15
N MET A 635 -30.03 -4.80 -37.30
CA MET A 635 -31.13 -5.19 -38.17
C MET A 635 -32.09 -6.11 -37.42
N GLN A 636 -33.33 -6.24 -37.91
CA GLN A 636 -34.34 -7.07 -37.27
C GLN A 636 -34.56 -8.35 -38.07
N ILE A 637 -34.53 -9.50 -37.40
CA ILE A 637 -34.85 -10.80 -37.99
C ILE A 637 -36.03 -11.46 -37.26
N GLU A 638 -36.70 -12.39 -37.95
CA GLU A 638 -37.74 -13.24 -37.36
C GLU A 638 -37.17 -14.61 -37.02
N VAL A 639 -37.20 -14.98 -35.75
CA VAL A 639 -36.73 -16.28 -35.25
C VAL A 639 -37.91 -17.07 -34.67
N GLN A 640 -37.85 -18.40 -34.81
CA GLN A 640 -38.74 -19.29 -34.07
C GLN A 640 -38.19 -19.44 -32.64
N PRO A 641 -39.04 -19.42 -31.61
CA PRO A 641 -38.62 -19.51 -30.22
C PRO A 641 -37.96 -20.84 -29.86
#